data_AF-A0A1H8WTE1-F1
#
_entry.id   AF-A0A1H8WTE1-F1
#
_cell.length_a   1.000
_cell.length_b   1.000
_cell.length_c   1.000
_cell.angle_alpha   90.00
_cell.angle_beta   90.00
_cell.angle_gamma   90.00
#
_symmetry.space_group_name_H-M   'P 1'
#
loop_
_entity.id
_entity.type
_entity.pdbx_description
1 polymer ?
#
loop_
_entity_poly.entity_id
_entity_poly.type
_entity_poly.pdbx_seq_one_letter_code
_entity_poly.pdbx_strand_id
1 'polypeptide(L)'
;MSLFGSDDAYDTVTLAAPDVAPQADAIQVRPHKDSEGIANATELLTSLHNVETNSRRLRSDQNVSPAHAFEMRYTNERVNFQFIPGKDGLESAFERQIQNHYPNAQLHRDSDAEFIGLEEDVHVSGAELSTTRYTLFPIRHVELEGFDTDPFGSITSEMVGTMRDDKADCEVVVQVLFKPAMQSWVDGVDGGESLDEIAHELKQPTLKKERRLFTKEVVEYDPSPQEKKAAKILGNQHGEHAWRLNIRVFAASPDETVAKNRAERAAEMFGNYYESSTKQGLEATPLTGKHLRETLQKAAAREYEEQQLVKSQSETAGLVHVPNGDINTANVAWSLSRSGDGIPPGTPRFDFEDHGVASASAAEKQVAMMNTTDPTQPYWYGRGTKNGTEAGIEPDVLNVHQFVGGATGKGKTTLLKNYFYQVLKRGHGGMFFDPKGRDADDILSIVPEDREDDVVFVDLGGDHDKQVGFNFLENPVEGTVDPDSEAFASAIESVADDLAALLAQAGGSDNYWGALMERVTKNLARGFAKSPWELTILDMYYALSNEDARQRYASHLSDERIAFIEDYARNQLSEMDDDKLEPLLGRLQQWVENDVIRELIAHPESTVSVEDVIDDGGIIIVRNQTSGETVKRMFATALIRRAWVAVRENPKAPPFFVVCDEFDSIVTEESSIHTILSEARAFDFSITLACQNPSNQLPDRIAKSIQNQCQTFLSFNPGGPDDAKVIAAQHSKDIEWDDLTNMSKYRIYMRTHDENDQLTHSYKVDAFPPIDEVANENIARSEAETEQLISDLLDKHGTRRRTNAEIKSESRFHPSEGGGPSRDTDDEAVASADTDAAVKAVYDESIRANGEGCTWVSADAATDRIQRYVESELSLGQLWDALESIPSDVLEVEERDDGMYLRTTPTGETRILGTGDSENTGGGKHRQLLKDAYDPLTKLGLVVSLPNQDGTDMPDGLIDPVDVTPETEGMGMSEIAQAYAQFTDEHPVVSRLTDGDVAALEAESSTSTKPAQTVRNLAKAVDREQHCVFLAREENAQTVYDALTDPPYVAAERDDGRQVVYNHKALRIDGERVYVEDTGAQRTVWVYDPATGQLALEDSSGEAHATFDSPNDAWTDASGYPTTESAIDDEEGWRRVYQPRVPERLFDGEVPDAETWTVIAVERGAESAADLTILDDTERSPPDETAGTDSTKDDPIGKQTDETDVATSEESATAESVFAELQELDK
;
A
#
# COMPACT_ATOMS: atom_id res chain seq x y z
N MET A 1 48.94 52.30 35.13
CA MET A 1 47.66 52.97 34.82
C MET A 1 46.75 51.91 34.25
N SER A 2 45.90 51.31 35.08
CA SER A 2 44.86 50.36 34.68
C SER A 2 43.50 51.01 34.93
N LEU A 3 42.97 51.66 33.91
CA LEU A 3 41.61 52.19 33.80
C LEU A 3 41.26 52.05 32.31
N PHE A 4 40.04 51.60 32.01
CA PHE A 4 39.54 50.97 30.77
C PHE A 4 39.73 49.45 30.73
N GLY A 5 38.77 48.71 31.30
CA GLY A 5 38.44 47.38 30.80
C GLY A 5 37.53 47.57 29.59
N SER A 6 37.84 46.93 28.47
CA SER A 6 37.04 46.94 27.24
C SER A 6 35.84 46.01 27.37
N ASP A 7 34.69 46.48 26.90
CA ASP A 7 33.44 45.75 26.72
C ASP A 7 33.54 44.86 25.45
N ASP A 8 34.20 43.71 25.54
CA ASP A 8 34.36 42.75 24.42
C ASP A 8 33.43 41.51 24.54
N ALA A 9 32.22 41.66 25.08
CA ALA A 9 31.26 40.57 25.26
C ALA A 9 30.09 40.65 24.26
N TYR A 10 29.59 39.50 23.79
CA TYR A 10 28.38 39.41 22.96
C TYR A 10 27.18 40.05 23.68
N ASP A 11 26.46 40.91 22.95
CA ASP A 11 25.28 41.64 23.41
C ASP A 11 24.04 41.19 22.63
N THR A 12 22.86 41.54 23.12
CA THR A 12 21.59 41.22 22.44
C THR A 12 20.76 42.47 22.20
N VAL A 13 20.02 42.46 21.11
CA VAL A 13 18.98 43.46 20.82
C VAL A 13 17.65 42.73 20.72
N THR A 14 16.64 43.23 21.44
CA THR A 14 15.25 42.77 21.29
C THR A 14 14.61 43.46 20.09
N LEU A 15 13.94 42.67 19.25
CA LEU A 15 13.20 43.15 18.07
C LEU A 15 11.71 42.91 18.28
N ALA A 16 10.90 43.90 17.91
CA ALA A 16 9.46 43.71 17.72
C ALA A 16 9.18 43.29 16.28
N ALA A 17 8.11 42.51 16.07
CA ALA A 17 7.82 41.68 14.91
C ALA A 17 7.63 42.33 13.51
N PRO A 18 8.07 43.58 13.22
CA PRO A 18 8.41 43.91 11.83
C PRO A 18 9.66 44.77 11.65
N ASP A 19 10.63 44.77 12.56
CA ASP A 19 11.87 45.56 12.40
C ASP A 19 12.85 44.98 11.35
N VAL A 20 12.55 43.82 10.75
CA VAL A 20 13.42 43.12 9.80
C VAL A 20 12.61 42.34 8.75
N ALA A 21 12.21 42.93 7.63
CA ALA A 21 11.91 42.14 6.42
C ALA A 21 11.87 42.98 5.12
N PRO A 22 12.97 43.04 4.37
CA PRO A 22 12.90 43.00 2.92
C PRO A 22 12.98 41.53 2.47
N GLN A 23 11.96 41.08 1.74
CA GLN A 23 11.96 39.81 1.02
C GLN A 23 12.87 39.93 -0.21
N ALA A 24 13.56 38.84 -0.56
CA ALA A 24 14.38 38.76 -1.75
C ALA A 24 14.24 37.39 -2.38
N ASP A 25 14.27 37.34 -3.72
CA ASP A 25 14.28 36.09 -4.46
C ASP A 25 15.53 35.27 -4.10
N ALA A 26 15.34 34.18 -3.37
CA ALA A 26 16.39 33.26 -2.98
C ALA A 26 16.30 31.96 -3.80
N ILE A 27 17.47 31.40 -4.11
CA ILE A 27 17.60 30.06 -4.68
C ILE A 27 17.99 29.14 -3.52
N GLN A 28 17.01 28.45 -2.95
CA GLN A 28 17.22 27.47 -1.91
C GLN A 28 17.85 26.21 -2.52
N VAL A 29 18.88 25.68 -1.87
CA VAL A 29 19.65 24.54 -2.31
C VAL A 29 19.53 23.41 -1.29
N ARG A 30 19.02 22.26 -1.73
CA ARG A 30 19.11 21.00 -0.99
C ARG A 30 20.30 20.21 -1.54
N PRO A 31 21.42 20.14 -0.80
CA PRO A 31 22.61 19.42 -1.26
C PRO A 31 22.35 17.91 -1.35
N HIS A 32 23.09 17.21 -2.20
CA HIS A 32 23.08 15.74 -2.25
C HIS A 32 24.37 15.20 -1.62
N LYS A 33 24.31 14.06 -0.94
CA LYS A 33 25.47 13.51 -0.23
C LYS A 33 26.63 13.14 -1.18
N ASP A 34 26.32 12.60 -2.36
CA ASP A 34 27.30 12.29 -3.42
C ASP A 34 27.73 13.52 -4.26
N SER A 35 27.56 14.74 -3.76
CA SER A 35 28.04 15.94 -4.44
C SER A 35 29.56 16.08 -4.32
N GLU A 36 30.21 16.69 -5.33
CA GLU A 36 31.63 17.06 -5.28
C GLU A 36 31.94 18.18 -4.25
N GLY A 37 30.90 18.76 -3.64
CA GLY A 37 31.03 19.66 -2.50
C GLY A 37 31.87 20.91 -2.79
N ILE A 38 32.87 21.16 -1.95
CA ILE A 38 33.77 22.31 -2.08
C ILE A 38 34.60 22.30 -3.38
N ALA A 39 34.82 21.14 -4.02
CA ALA A 39 35.67 21.04 -5.21
C ALA A 39 35.09 21.80 -6.41
N ASN A 40 33.76 21.79 -6.57
CA ASN A 40 33.07 22.49 -7.66
C ASN A 40 32.81 23.98 -7.39
N ALA A 41 33.09 24.44 -6.17
CA ALA A 41 32.84 25.82 -5.77
C ALA A 41 33.74 26.83 -6.51
N THR A 42 35.00 26.46 -6.77
CA THR A 42 35.91 27.30 -7.56
C THR A 42 35.36 27.53 -8.97
N GLU A 43 34.84 26.49 -9.63
CA GLU A 43 34.26 26.64 -10.97
C GLU A 43 32.97 27.47 -10.95
N LEU A 44 32.09 27.23 -9.96
CA LEU A 44 30.89 28.05 -9.75
C LEU A 44 31.26 29.53 -9.60
N LEU A 45 32.20 29.85 -8.70
CA LEU A 45 32.67 31.22 -8.51
C LEU A 45 33.27 31.78 -9.80
N THR A 46 33.97 30.98 -10.61
CA THR A 46 34.50 31.45 -11.91
C THR A 46 33.35 31.93 -12.80
N SER A 47 32.28 31.12 -12.90
CA SER A 47 31.11 31.42 -13.73
C SER A 47 30.36 32.67 -13.27
N LEU A 48 30.44 33.00 -11.97
CA LEU A 48 29.79 34.15 -11.34
C LEU A 48 30.68 35.41 -11.33
N HIS A 49 31.97 35.31 -11.67
CA HIS A 49 32.91 36.44 -11.59
C HIS A 49 32.74 37.39 -12.78
N ASN A 50 31.82 38.35 -12.65
CA ASN A 50 31.61 39.40 -13.64
C ASN A 50 31.81 40.80 -13.04
N VAL A 51 32.92 41.47 -13.39
CA VAL A 51 33.26 42.79 -12.87
C VAL A 51 32.64 43.90 -13.72
N GLU A 52 31.67 44.61 -13.15
CA GLU A 52 31.07 45.80 -13.75
C GLU A 52 31.80 47.08 -13.28
N THR A 53 32.11 47.98 -14.22
CA THR A 53 32.82 49.23 -13.94
C THR A 53 32.11 50.44 -14.52
N ASN A 54 32.18 51.58 -13.82
CA ASN A 54 31.63 52.85 -14.32
C ASN A 54 32.76 53.87 -14.57
N SER A 55 33.04 54.16 -15.83
CA SER A 55 34.07 55.12 -16.23
C SER A 55 33.48 56.53 -16.36
N ARG A 56 33.63 57.38 -15.32
CA ARG A 56 33.39 58.83 -15.45
C ARG A 56 34.71 59.58 -15.57
N ARG A 57 34.94 60.19 -16.74
CA ARG A 57 36.01 61.15 -17.12
C ARG A 57 37.22 61.23 -16.15
N LEU A 58 38.33 60.62 -16.58
CA LEU A 58 39.73 60.91 -16.19
C LEU A 58 40.16 60.59 -14.74
N ARG A 59 39.36 59.87 -13.94
CA ARG A 59 39.84 59.20 -12.70
C ARG A 59 39.21 57.81 -12.56
N SER A 60 40.06 56.86 -12.13
CA SER A 60 39.83 55.45 -11.74
C SER A 60 38.46 54.84 -12.02
N ASP A 61 38.44 53.71 -12.74
CA ASP A 61 37.26 52.86 -12.89
C ASP A 61 36.75 52.43 -11.51
N GLN A 62 35.49 52.75 -11.20
CA GLN A 62 34.85 52.36 -9.94
C GLN A 62 34.12 51.03 -10.13
N ASN A 63 34.33 50.08 -9.22
CA ASN A 63 33.66 48.77 -9.22
C ASN A 63 32.20 48.91 -8.78
N VAL A 64 31.28 48.74 -9.72
CA VAL A 64 29.82 48.84 -9.51
C VAL A 64 29.12 47.48 -9.60
N SER A 65 29.88 46.38 -9.58
CA SER A 65 29.33 45.02 -9.61
C SER A 65 28.34 44.80 -8.47
N PRO A 66 27.23 44.07 -8.70
CA PRO A 66 26.35 43.65 -7.63
C PRO A 66 27.08 42.71 -6.66
N ALA A 67 26.65 42.70 -5.39
CA ALA A 67 27.14 41.77 -4.39
C ALA A 67 26.10 40.66 -4.20
N HIS A 68 26.52 39.41 -4.30
CA HIS A 68 25.66 38.25 -4.08
C HIS A 68 25.72 37.82 -2.62
N ALA A 69 24.75 37.05 -2.15
CA ALA A 69 24.78 36.45 -0.82
C ALA A 69 24.73 34.92 -0.90
N PHE A 70 25.46 34.27 0.01
CA PHE A 70 25.33 32.87 0.33
C PHE A 70 24.98 32.76 1.81
N GLU A 71 23.92 32.02 2.14
CA GLU A 71 23.42 31.91 3.50
C GLU A 71 23.31 30.44 3.91
N MET A 72 23.94 30.11 5.04
CA MET A 72 23.66 28.89 5.80
C MET A 72 22.66 29.24 6.88
N ARG A 73 21.55 28.51 6.96
CA ARG A 73 20.43 28.84 7.84
C ARG A 73 20.02 27.62 8.66
N TYR A 74 19.95 27.76 9.97
CA TYR A 74 19.25 26.83 10.84
C TYR A 74 17.91 27.46 11.20
N THR A 75 16.83 26.95 10.62
CA THR A 75 15.46 27.47 10.73
C THR A 75 14.49 26.29 10.66
N ASN A 76 13.37 26.32 11.40
CA ASN A 76 12.42 25.21 11.46
C ASN A 76 13.12 23.85 11.71
N GLU A 77 14.04 23.85 12.68
CA GLU A 77 14.85 22.70 13.09
C GLU A 77 15.72 22.06 11.97
N ARG A 78 15.92 22.76 10.84
CA ARG A 78 16.69 22.24 9.70
C ARG A 78 17.79 23.19 9.26
N VAL A 79 18.91 22.60 8.82
CA VAL A 79 19.98 23.34 8.14
C VAL A 79 19.70 23.41 6.65
N ASN A 80 19.57 24.63 6.13
CA ASN A 80 19.30 24.97 4.75
C ASN A 80 20.42 25.84 4.18
N PHE A 81 20.63 25.75 2.87
CA PHE A 81 21.59 26.56 2.13
C PHE A 81 20.85 27.35 1.06
N GLN A 82 21.23 28.60 0.84
CA GLN A 82 20.62 29.39 -0.24
C GLN A 82 21.59 30.41 -0.82
N PHE A 83 21.37 30.73 -2.10
CA PHE A 83 22.05 31.80 -2.80
C PHE A 83 21.07 32.91 -3.16
N ILE A 84 21.49 34.16 -2.97
CA ILE A 84 20.70 35.34 -3.32
C ILE A 84 21.48 36.16 -4.37
N PRO A 85 20.98 36.27 -5.61
CA PRO A 85 21.59 37.12 -6.63
C PRO A 85 21.54 38.60 -6.23
N GLY A 86 22.65 39.34 -6.42
CA GLY A 86 22.73 40.75 -6.02
C GLY A 86 21.98 41.75 -6.90
N LYS A 87 21.19 41.27 -7.87
CA LYS A 87 20.45 42.11 -8.81
C LYS A 87 19.28 41.32 -9.41
N ASP A 88 18.11 41.94 -9.39
CA ASP A 88 16.89 41.42 -10.02
C ASP A 88 17.11 41.06 -11.50
N GLY A 89 16.55 39.92 -11.91
CA GLY A 89 16.66 39.36 -13.25
C GLY A 89 17.87 38.44 -13.47
N LEU A 90 18.73 38.25 -12.46
CA LEU A 90 19.85 37.30 -12.54
C LEU A 90 19.50 35.90 -12.01
N GLU A 91 18.34 35.70 -11.41
CA GLU A 91 17.93 34.47 -10.71
C GLU A 91 18.07 33.25 -11.63
N SER A 92 17.50 33.34 -12.84
CA SER A 92 17.54 32.24 -13.81
C SER A 92 18.95 31.95 -14.33
N ALA A 93 19.83 32.95 -14.38
CA ALA A 93 21.22 32.75 -14.77
C ALA A 93 22.02 32.11 -13.62
N PHE A 94 21.79 32.59 -12.40
CA PHE A 94 22.45 32.14 -11.18
C PHE A 94 22.08 30.68 -10.85
N GLU A 95 20.79 30.35 -10.89
CA GLU A 95 20.27 29.00 -10.69
C GLU A 95 20.87 28.01 -11.69
N ARG A 96 20.96 28.39 -12.98
CA ARG A 96 21.63 27.57 -14.00
C ARG A 96 23.10 27.32 -13.69
N GLN A 97 23.84 28.32 -13.20
CA GLN A 97 25.24 28.09 -12.82
C GLN A 97 25.36 27.15 -11.63
N ILE A 98 24.51 27.30 -10.60
CA ILE A 98 24.47 26.35 -9.48
C ILE A 98 24.16 24.94 -10.00
N GLN A 99 23.13 24.76 -10.83
CA GLN A 99 22.73 23.46 -11.36
C GLN A 99 23.82 22.81 -12.23
N ASN A 100 24.58 23.61 -12.99
CA ASN A 100 25.67 23.11 -13.84
C ASN A 100 26.83 22.55 -13.02
N HIS A 101 27.19 23.22 -11.92
CA HIS A 101 28.30 22.81 -11.06
C HIS A 101 27.87 21.86 -9.93
N TYR A 102 26.59 21.84 -9.57
CA TYR A 102 26.00 20.97 -8.55
C TYR A 102 24.79 20.20 -9.11
N PRO A 103 24.99 19.28 -10.06
CA PRO A 103 23.92 18.64 -10.81
C PRO A 103 22.98 17.79 -9.94
N ASN A 104 23.47 17.25 -8.82
CA ASN A 104 22.69 16.41 -7.91
C ASN A 104 21.93 17.21 -6.84
N ALA A 105 22.21 18.51 -6.69
CA ALA A 105 21.46 19.36 -5.78
C ALA A 105 20.05 19.60 -6.32
N GLN A 106 19.08 19.73 -5.41
CA GLN A 106 17.72 20.19 -5.76
C GLN A 106 17.62 21.68 -5.48
N LEU A 107 17.14 22.43 -6.46
CA LEU A 107 16.99 23.88 -6.38
C LEU A 107 15.50 24.24 -6.30
N HIS A 108 15.18 25.21 -5.46
CA HIS A 108 13.83 25.76 -5.33
C HIS A 108 13.93 27.28 -5.25
N ARG A 109 13.07 27.99 -5.98
CA ARG A 109 12.98 29.45 -5.88
C ARG A 109 12.00 29.83 -4.78
N ASP A 110 12.48 30.65 -3.86
CA ASP A 110 11.68 31.22 -2.79
C ASP A 110 11.66 32.75 -2.97
N SER A 111 10.54 33.27 -3.46
CA SER A 111 10.36 34.71 -3.71
C SER A 111 10.10 35.52 -2.43
N ASP A 112 9.83 34.85 -1.31
CA ASP A 112 9.45 35.46 -0.05
C ASP A 112 10.41 35.09 1.09
N ALA A 113 11.66 34.75 0.75
CA ALA A 113 12.64 34.24 1.70
C ALA A 113 12.97 35.27 2.81
N GLU A 114 12.43 35.05 4.00
CA GLU A 114 12.71 35.86 5.19
C GLU A 114 14.17 35.69 5.66
N PHE A 115 14.73 36.68 6.36
CA PHE A 115 16.08 36.57 6.94
C PHE A 115 16.05 35.75 8.24
N ILE A 116 15.16 36.13 9.17
CA ILE A 116 14.89 35.49 10.47
C ILE A 116 13.37 35.53 10.65
N GLY A 117 12.75 34.40 11.01
CA GLY A 117 11.29 34.18 10.93
C GLY A 117 10.57 33.96 12.26
N LEU A 118 11.12 34.44 13.38
CA LEU A 118 10.49 34.27 14.70
C LEU A 118 9.44 35.36 14.99
N GLU A 119 8.24 34.96 15.42
CA GLU A 119 7.03 35.79 15.44
C GLU A 119 6.92 36.82 16.58
N GLU A 120 7.53 36.63 17.77
CA GLU A 120 7.40 37.57 18.91
C GLU A 120 8.66 37.69 19.81
N ASP A 121 8.91 38.91 20.31
CA ASP A 121 9.93 39.32 21.32
C ASP A 121 11.25 38.50 21.34
N VAL A 122 11.94 38.47 20.20
CA VAL A 122 13.20 37.73 20.08
C VAL A 122 14.42 38.55 20.45
N HIS A 123 15.35 37.90 21.13
CA HIS A 123 16.69 38.38 21.36
C HIS A 123 17.59 37.95 20.20
N VAL A 124 18.21 38.93 19.53
CA VAL A 124 19.19 38.66 18.47
C VAL A 124 20.58 39.03 18.95
N SER A 125 21.54 38.12 18.74
CA SER A 125 22.98 38.33 18.95
C SER A 125 23.71 38.09 17.63
N GLY A 126 24.90 38.66 17.46
CA GLY A 126 25.69 38.42 16.25
C GLY A 126 27.13 38.90 16.30
N ALA A 127 27.89 38.53 15.28
CA ALA A 127 29.28 38.93 15.07
C ALA A 127 29.58 39.15 13.59
N GLU A 128 30.59 39.96 13.31
CA GLU A 128 31.22 40.05 11.99
C GLU A 128 32.59 39.38 12.00
N LEU A 129 32.97 38.73 10.91
CA LEU A 129 34.31 38.16 10.79
C LEU A 129 35.24 39.07 10.01
N SER A 130 36.49 39.13 10.47
CA SER A 130 37.56 39.84 9.80
C SER A 130 38.85 39.02 9.80
N THR A 131 39.85 39.42 9.02
CA THR A 131 41.15 38.75 9.01
C THR A 131 42.07 39.26 10.11
N THR A 132 42.81 38.37 10.75
CA THR A 132 43.77 38.71 11.83
C THR A 132 45.00 39.49 11.33
N ARG A 133 45.35 39.33 10.05
CA ARG A 133 46.41 40.06 9.35
C ARG A 133 45.85 40.80 8.14
N TYR A 134 46.73 41.55 7.47
CA TYR A 134 46.40 42.17 6.18
C TYR A 134 45.80 41.15 5.21
N THR A 135 44.74 41.54 4.52
CA THR A 135 43.78 40.61 3.89
C THR A 135 44.39 39.70 2.82
N LEU A 136 45.44 40.17 2.12
CA LEU A 136 46.12 39.40 1.06
C LEU A 136 46.88 38.17 1.57
N PHE A 137 47.17 38.07 2.88
CA PHE A 137 47.65 36.81 3.45
C PHE A 137 46.51 35.78 3.36
N PRO A 138 46.75 34.61 2.75
CA PRO A 138 45.67 33.67 2.52
C PRO A 138 45.28 32.87 3.78
N ILE A 139 43.99 32.62 3.94
CA ILE A 139 43.40 31.68 4.90
C ILE A 139 43.54 30.24 4.38
N ARG A 140 43.15 29.24 5.18
CA ARG A 140 43.08 27.84 4.73
C ARG A 140 42.04 27.70 3.62
N HIS A 141 42.36 26.94 2.57
CA HIS A 141 41.51 26.80 1.38
C HIS A 141 41.78 25.52 0.59
N VAL A 142 40.99 25.30 -0.48
CA VAL A 142 40.94 24.03 -1.25
C VAL A 142 42.25 23.60 -1.91
N GLU A 143 43.03 24.52 -2.50
CA GLU A 143 44.27 24.15 -3.23
C GLU A 143 45.53 23.92 -2.36
N LEU A 144 45.45 24.09 -1.03
CA LEU A 144 46.55 23.76 -0.12
C LEU A 144 46.46 22.29 0.32
N GLU A 145 47.27 21.86 1.30
CA GLU A 145 46.86 20.75 2.18
C GLU A 145 45.61 21.25 2.93
N GLY A 146 44.47 21.26 2.24
CA GLY A 146 43.30 22.09 2.52
C GLY A 146 42.48 21.57 3.69
N PHE A 147 41.16 21.52 3.53
CA PHE A 147 40.31 20.91 4.54
C PHE A 147 40.32 19.38 4.37
N ASP A 148 40.54 18.64 5.47
CA ASP A 148 40.48 17.16 5.47
C ASP A 148 39.02 16.66 5.25
N THR A 149 38.05 17.48 5.64
CA THR A 149 36.59 17.30 5.48
C THR A 149 35.96 18.65 5.23
N ASP A 150 34.74 18.71 4.70
CA ASP A 150 34.04 19.98 4.45
C ASP A 150 33.99 20.88 5.72
N PRO A 151 34.47 22.14 5.66
CA PRO A 151 34.56 23.02 6.81
C PRO A 151 33.19 23.40 7.40
N PHE A 152 32.10 23.28 6.63
CA PHE A 152 30.76 23.60 7.10
C PHE A 152 30.32 22.65 8.21
N GLY A 153 30.77 21.40 8.26
CA GLY A 153 30.31 20.43 9.26
C GLY A 153 30.52 20.89 10.71
N SER A 154 31.61 21.60 11.00
CA SER A 154 31.85 22.19 12.31
C SER A 154 30.91 23.37 12.61
N ILE A 155 30.69 24.24 11.61
CA ILE A 155 29.84 25.43 11.71
C ILE A 155 28.39 25.02 11.89
N THR A 156 27.87 24.17 11.01
CA THR A 156 26.47 23.74 11.00
C THR A 156 26.12 22.94 12.25
N SER A 157 27.06 22.17 12.81
CA SER A 157 26.83 21.46 14.07
C SER A 157 26.64 22.40 15.25
N GLU A 158 27.39 23.50 15.34
CA GLU A 158 27.17 24.53 16.38
C GLU A 158 25.90 25.37 16.11
N MET A 159 25.52 25.55 14.83
CA MET A 159 24.24 26.15 14.46
C MET A 159 23.04 25.31 14.92
N VAL A 160 23.12 23.97 14.85
CA VAL A 160 22.08 23.04 15.34
C VAL A 160 22.13 22.88 16.86
N GLY A 161 23.33 22.83 17.43
CA GLY A 161 23.60 22.87 18.87
C GLY A 161 23.45 21.54 19.57
N THR A 162 23.37 21.57 20.90
CA THR A 162 23.38 20.35 21.72
C THR A 162 21.99 20.03 22.27
N MET A 163 21.74 18.77 22.63
CA MET A 163 20.52 18.29 23.32
C MET A 163 20.08 19.09 24.55
N ARG A 164 20.97 19.91 25.14
CA ARG A 164 20.63 20.81 26.26
C ARG A 164 20.03 22.14 25.82
N ASP A 165 20.31 22.55 24.59
CA ASP A 165 19.85 23.78 23.96
C ASP A 165 18.49 23.59 23.24
N ASP A 166 18.08 22.35 22.96
CA ASP A 166 16.83 21.94 22.27
C ASP A 166 15.52 22.38 22.94
N LYS A 167 15.57 22.97 24.15
CA LYS A 167 14.37 23.44 24.86
C LYS A 167 13.95 24.85 24.48
N ALA A 168 14.75 25.57 23.71
CA ALA A 168 14.47 26.95 23.32
C ALA A 168 14.62 27.10 21.80
N ASP A 169 13.56 27.59 21.15
CA ASP A 169 13.58 27.89 19.73
C ASP A 169 14.71 28.87 19.40
N CYS A 170 15.52 28.54 18.41
CA CYS A 170 16.62 29.38 17.98
C CYS A 170 16.87 29.22 16.49
N GLU A 171 16.95 30.35 15.80
CA GLU A 171 17.38 30.43 14.42
C GLU A 171 18.80 30.95 14.33
N VAL A 172 19.62 30.37 13.46
CA VAL A 172 21.01 30.81 13.24
C VAL A 172 21.23 31.05 11.76
N VAL A 173 21.78 32.21 11.41
CA VAL A 173 22.11 32.57 10.02
C VAL A 173 23.57 32.95 9.92
N VAL A 174 24.30 32.26 9.05
CA VAL A 174 25.63 32.65 8.62
C VAL A 174 25.52 33.20 7.21
N GLN A 175 25.77 34.49 7.05
CA GLN A 175 25.67 35.20 5.78
C GLN A 175 27.06 35.56 5.26
N VAL A 176 27.36 35.15 4.04
CA VAL A 176 28.55 35.57 3.29
C VAL A 176 28.09 36.39 2.08
N LEU A 177 28.29 37.72 2.15
CA LEU A 177 28.13 38.58 0.98
C LEU A 177 29.43 38.58 0.19
N PHE A 178 29.36 38.34 -1.11
CA PHE A 178 30.53 38.25 -1.99
C PHE A 178 30.34 39.07 -3.26
N LYS A 179 31.28 39.99 -3.49
CA LYS A 179 31.30 40.91 -4.64
C LYS A 179 32.55 40.68 -5.48
N PRO A 180 32.45 40.55 -6.83
CA PRO A 180 33.63 40.35 -7.67
C PRO A 180 34.66 41.48 -7.48
N ALA A 181 35.91 41.13 -7.19
CA ALA A 181 37.01 42.10 -7.10
C ALA A 181 37.65 42.35 -8.47
N MET A 182 38.10 43.58 -8.71
CA MET A 182 38.91 43.94 -9.89
C MET A 182 40.27 43.24 -9.84
N GLN A 183 40.88 42.98 -11.00
CA GLN A 183 42.21 42.36 -11.09
C GLN A 183 43.30 43.12 -10.31
N SER A 184 43.14 44.43 -10.09
CA SER A 184 44.07 45.24 -9.30
C SER A 184 44.09 44.92 -7.80
N TRP A 185 43.33 43.93 -7.33
CA TRP A 185 43.36 43.50 -5.92
C TRP A 185 44.76 43.06 -5.46
N VAL A 186 45.57 42.51 -6.38
CA VAL A 186 46.96 42.12 -6.12
C VAL A 186 47.90 43.32 -5.95
N ASP A 187 47.52 44.51 -6.43
CA ASP A 187 48.32 45.74 -6.31
C ASP A 187 48.22 46.38 -4.92
N GLY A 188 47.41 45.80 -4.04
CA GLY A 188 47.15 46.29 -2.69
C GLY A 188 45.69 46.70 -2.51
N VAL A 189 45.15 46.35 -1.34
CA VAL A 189 43.82 46.74 -0.85
C VAL A 189 43.95 47.95 0.07
N ASP A 190 43.18 49.01 -0.20
CA ASP A 190 43.11 50.25 0.58
C ASP A 190 44.45 50.94 0.87
N GLY A 191 45.37 50.89 -0.10
CA GLY A 191 46.69 51.52 0.02
C GLY A 191 47.67 50.76 0.92
N GLY A 192 47.36 49.50 1.26
CA GLY A 192 48.33 48.56 1.82
C GLY A 192 49.31 48.02 0.76
N GLU A 193 50.19 47.12 1.21
CA GLU A 193 51.24 46.52 0.37
C GLU A 193 50.65 45.62 -0.72
N SER A 194 51.27 45.63 -1.90
CA SER A 194 50.93 44.70 -2.97
C SER A 194 51.32 43.26 -2.60
N LEU A 195 50.68 42.30 -3.26
CA LEU A 195 50.97 40.87 -3.08
C LEU A 195 52.46 40.54 -3.36
N ASP A 196 53.05 41.21 -4.36
CA ASP A 196 54.47 41.08 -4.70
C ASP A 196 55.40 41.67 -3.65
N GLU A 197 55.05 42.83 -3.06
CA GLU A 197 55.80 43.43 -1.96
C GLU A 197 55.81 42.50 -0.75
N ILE A 198 54.64 41.98 -0.34
CA ILE A 198 54.51 41.05 0.79
C ILE A 198 55.33 39.78 0.54
N ALA A 199 55.22 39.19 -0.65
CA ALA A 199 55.97 37.99 -1.01
C ALA A 199 57.49 38.24 -1.06
N HIS A 200 57.92 39.45 -1.46
CA HIS A 200 59.32 39.85 -1.46
C HIS A 200 59.86 40.02 -0.04
N GLU A 201 59.12 40.70 0.84
CA GLU A 201 59.51 40.89 2.24
C GLU A 201 59.68 39.56 2.99
N LEU A 202 58.81 38.57 2.72
CA LEU A 202 58.95 37.23 3.29
C LEU A 202 60.15 36.45 2.74
N LYS A 203 60.61 36.76 1.52
CA LYS A 203 61.83 36.17 0.93
C LYS A 203 63.10 36.87 1.43
N GLN A 204 63.00 38.09 1.93
CA GLN A 204 64.12 38.89 2.45
C GLN A 204 63.74 39.62 3.76
N PRO A 205 63.48 38.86 4.84
CA PRO A 205 62.90 39.46 6.03
C PRO A 205 63.93 40.32 6.79
N THR A 206 63.45 41.42 7.36
CA THR A 206 64.28 42.40 8.07
C THR A 206 63.85 42.56 9.54
N LEU A 207 64.83 42.63 10.44
CA LEU A 207 64.64 42.91 11.87
C LEU A 207 65.06 44.34 12.18
N LYS A 208 64.12 45.18 12.62
CA LYS A 208 64.41 46.54 13.12
C LYS A 208 64.79 46.48 14.60
N LYS A 209 66.07 46.67 14.93
CA LYS A 209 66.55 46.81 16.32
C LYS A 209 66.64 48.29 16.70
N GLU A 210 65.95 48.70 17.76
CA GLU A 210 66.18 50.01 18.37
C GLU A 210 67.37 49.97 19.34
N ARG A 211 68.37 50.81 19.11
CA ARG A 211 69.40 51.12 20.11
C ARG A 211 69.32 52.59 20.47
N ARG A 212 69.28 52.85 21.80
CA ARG A 212 69.31 54.14 22.52
C ARG A 212 68.87 55.36 21.69
N LEU A 213 67.74 55.95 22.06
CA LEU A 213 67.27 57.30 21.70
C LEU A 213 67.84 57.78 20.34
N PHE A 214 67.15 57.40 19.26
CA PHE A 214 67.24 57.94 17.89
C PHE A 214 68.08 57.22 16.81
N THR A 215 68.47 55.95 16.96
CA THR A 215 69.01 55.14 15.82
C THR A 215 68.28 53.80 15.64
N LYS A 216 67.69 53.59 14.46
CA LYS A 216 67.09 52.32 14.01
C LYS A 216 68.09 51.60 13.09
N GLU A 217 68.50 50.39 13.46
CA GLU A 217 69.33 49.52 12.63
C GLU A 217 68.44 48.41 12.06
N VAL A 218 68.46 48.24 10.74
CA VAL A 218 67.70 47.19 10.02
C VAL A 218 68.69 46.07 9.71
N VAL A 219 68.39 44.85 10.17
CA VAL A 219 69.23 43.67 9.96
C VAL A 219 68.44 42.63 9.17
N GLU A 220 68.88 42.32 7.95
CA GLU A 220 68.36 41.20 7.16
C GLU A 220 68.77 39.86 7.77
N TYR A 221 67.87 38.87 7.72
CA TYR A 221 68.15 37.49 8.14
C TYR A 221 67.66 36.48 7.11
N ASP A 222 68.19 35.26 7.15
CA ASP A 222 67.75 34.20 6.23
C ASP A 222 66.30 33.79 6.55
N PRO A 223 65.39 33.76 5.54
CA PRO A 223 64.01 33.41 5.77
C PRO A 223 63.86 31.97 6.27
N SER A 224 63.01 31.82 7.29
CA SER A 224 62.62 30.54 7.85
C SER A 224 61.90 29.67 6.81
N PRO A 225 61.85 28.33 7.00
CA PRO A 225 61.07 27.44 6.14
C PRO A 225 59.60 27.87 6.01
N GLN A 226 59.02 28.38 7.09
CA GLN A 226 57.64 28.87 7.15
C GLN A 226 57.46 30.14 6.30
N GLU A 227 58.36 31.14 6.40
CA GLU A 227 58.32 32.34 5.56
C GLU A 227 58.49 32.02 4.07
N LYS A 228 59.35 31.05 3.72
CA LYS A 228 59.48 30.55 2.35
C LYS A 228 58.21 29.89 1.83
N LYS A 229 57.53 29.08 2.67
CA LYS A 229 56.24 28.46 2.33
C LYS A 229 55.16 29.53 2.15
N ALA A 230 55.06 30.48 3.07
CA ALA A 230 54.12 31.60 2.98
C ALA A 230 54.32 32.45 1.71
N ALA A 231 55.57 32.78 1.37
CA ALA A 231 55.87 33.53 0.15
C ALA A 231 55.53 32.75 -1.14
N LYS A 232 55.63 31.42 -1.11
CA LYS A 232 55.22 30.55 -2.21
C LYS A 232 53.69 30.53 -2.34
N ILE A 233 52.96 30.36 -1.25
CA ILE A 233 51.50 30.36 -1.22
C ILE A 233 50.96 31.71 -1.74
N LEU A 234 51.50 32.83 -1.25
CA LEU A 234 51.17 34.16 -1.76
C LEU A 234 51.38 34.27 -3.26
N GLY A 235 52.55 33.86 -3.76
CA GLY A 235 52.86 33.92 -5.19
C GLY A 235 51.95 33.05 -6.08
N ASN A 236 51.30 32.02 -5.53
CA ASN A 236 50.37 31.17 -6.28
C ASN A 236 49.01 31.83 -6.51
N GLN A 237 48.62 32.83 -5.70
CA GLN A 237 47.37 33.57 -5.90
C GLN A 237 47.40 34.47 -7.16
N HIS A 238 48.55 34.63 -7.80
CA HIS A 238 48.66 35.37 -9.06
C HIS A 238 47.88 34.69 -10.17
N GLY A 239 46.94 35.43 -10.76
CA GLY A 239 46.09 34.95 -11.85
C GLY A 239 44.74 34.40 -11.39
N GLU A 240 44.52 34.25 -10.07
CA GLU A 240 43.20 33.94 -9.54
C GLU A 240 42.27 35.16 -9.61
N HIS A 241 40.98 34.88 -9.77
CA HIS A 241 39.94 35.83 -9.45
C HIS A 241 39.91 36.07 -7.93
N ALA A 242 39.37 37.21 -7.51
CA ALA A 242 39.18 37.50 -6.10
C ALA A 242 37.80 38.09 -5.84
N TRP A 243 37.40 38.01 -4.58
CA TRP A 243 36.10 38.44 -4.08
C TRP A 243 36.30 39.33 -2.88
N ARG A 244 35.48 40.39 -2.80
CA ARG A 244 35.35 41.20 -1.60
C ARG A 244 34.20 40.65 -0.77
N LEU A 245 34.42 40.43 0.51
CA LEU A 245 33.50 39.69 1.36
C LEU A 245 32.98 40.54 2.54
N ASN A 246 31.73 40.30 2.94
CA ASN A 246 31.27 40.53 4.31
C ASN A 246 30.82 39.20 4.88
N ILE A 247 31.27 38.84 6.08
CA ILE A 247 30.85 37.60 6.73
C ILE A 247 30.22 37.96 8.08
N ARG A 248 28.98 37.56 8.26
CA ARG A 248 28.15 37.91 9.41
C ARG A 248 27.51 36.65 9.96
N VAL A 249 27.44 36.53 11.29
CA VAL A 249 26.75 35.44 11.99
C VAL A 249 25.73 36.05 12.92
N PHE A 250 24.49 35.58 12.86
CA PHE A 250 23.41 35.98 13.74
C PHE A 250 22.72 34.77 14.34
N ALA A 251 22.27 34.89 15.57
CA ALA A 251 21.36 33.95 16.18
C ALA A 251 20.20 34.72 16.84
N ALA A 252 18.99 34.21 16.66
CA ALA A 252 17.77 34.77 17.20
C ALA A 252 17.05 33.71 18.04
N SER A 253 16.68 34.05 19.27
CA SER A 253 15.95 33.15 20.17
C SER A 253 15.08 33.95 21.13
N PRO A 254 13.95 33.40 21.61
CA PRO A 254 13.24 33.94 22.76
C PRO A 254 14.08 33.95 24.04
N ASP A 255 15.14 33.14 24.13
CA ASP A 255 16.09 33.14 25.25
C ASP A 255 17.36 33.93 24.89
N GLU A 256 17.61 35.00 25.64
CA GLU A 256 18.78 35.88 25.48
C GLU A 256 20.12 35.12 25.56
N THR A 257 20.22 34.15 26.46
CA THR A 257 21.46 33.38 26.69
C THR A 257 21.69 32.42 25.54
N VAL A 258 20.62 31.80 25.03
CA VAL A 258 20.69 30.91 23.87
C VAL A 258 21.13 31.70 22.64
N ALA A 259 20.52 32.86 22.35
CA ALA A 259 20.93 33.71 21.24
C ALA A 259 22.43 34.08 21.31
N LYS A 260 22.93 34.49 22.49
CA LYS A 260 24.35 34.82 22.68
C LYS A 260 25.27 33.63 22.42
N ASN A 261 25.03 32.51 23.09
CA ASN A 261 25.87 31.33 23.00
C ASN A 261 25.89 30.74 21.58
N ARG A 262 24.75 30.75 20.90
CA ARG A 262 24.61 30.23 19.53
C ARG A 262 25.37 31.07 18.52
N ALA A 263 25.23 32.40 18.58
CA ALA A 263 25.99 33.30 17.72
C ALA A 263 27.51 33.17 17.98
N GLU A 264 27.92 33.13 19.25
CA GLU A 264 29.33 33.00 19.63
C GLU A 264 29.95 31.69 19.12
N ARG A 265 29.35 30.54 19.44
CA ARG A 265 29.86 29.22 19.04
C ARG A 265 29.94 29.05 17.53
N ALA A 266 28.89 29.44 16.81
CA ALA A 266 28.87 29.36 15.35
C ALA A 266 29.95 30.26 14.72
N ALA A 267 30.16 31.46 15.27
CA ALA A 267 31.21 32.37 14.80
C ALA A 267 32.63 31.87 15.12
N GLU A 268 32.85 31.26 16.29
CA GLU A 268 34.15 30.71 16.70
C GLU A 268 34.64 29.57 15.79
N MET A 269 33.73 28.80 15.18
CA MET A 269 34.10 27.71 14.26
C MET A 269 34.85 28.20 13.02
N PHE A 270 34.75 29.48 12.66
CA PHE A 270 35.56 30.07 11.60
C PHE A 270 37.06 30.18 11.95
N GLY A 271 37.44 29.93 13.21
CA GLY A 271 38.84 29.70 13.59
C GLY A 271 39.49 28.52 12.86
N ASN A 272 38.70 27.57 12.36
CA ASN A 272 39.18 26.41 11.58
C ASN A 272 39.81 26.81 10.23
N TYR A 273 39.57 28.04 9.76
CA TYR A 273 40.18 28.60 8.55
C TYR A 273 41.61 29.12 8.77
N TYR A 274 42.19 28.91 9.96
CA TYR A 274 43.55 29.34 10.24
C TYR A 274 44.59 28.54 9.42
N GLU A 275 45.39 29.25 8.63
CA GLU A 275 46.53 28.72 7.88
C GLU A 275 47.84 28.99 8.63
N SER A 276 48.47 27.90 9.06
CA SER A 276 49.68 27.96 9.88
C SER A 276 50.86 28.63 9.18
N SER A 277 51.01 28.43 7.88
CA SER A 277 52.15 28.93 7.10
C SER A 277 52.13 30.45 7.01
N THR A 278 50.96 31.03 6.73
CA THR A 278 50.74 32.47 6.58
C THR A 278 50.38 33.15 7.89
N LYS A 279 50.05 32.37 8.94
CA LYS A 279 49.55 32.84 10.24
C LYS A 279 48.35 33.75 10.09
N GLN A 280 47.46 33.40 9.18
CA GLN A 280 46.23 34.12 8.90
C GLN A 280 45.05 33.24 9.31
N GLY A 281 43.99 33.87 9.81
CA GLY A 281 42.70 33.22 10.03
C GLY A 281 41.57 34.25 10.00
N LEU A 282 40.36 33.78 10.27
CA LEU A 282 39.19 34.62 10.52
C LEU A 282 38.98 34.76 12.03
N GLU A 283 38.66 35.97 12.47
CA GLU A 283 38.38 36.30 13.86
C GLU A 283 37.02 36.99 13.95
N ALA A 284 36.19 36.53 14.89
CA ALA A 284 34.87 37.06 15.14
C ALA A 284 34.93 38.29 16.05
N THR A 285 34.33 39.39 15.61
CA THR A 285 34.14 40.60 16.40
C THR A 285 32.67 40.67 16.83
N PRO A 286 32.36 40.53 18.13
CA PRO A 286 30.99 40.63 18.63
C PRO A 286 30.36 41.99 18.31
N LEU A 287 29.10 41.98 17.88
CA LEU A 287 28.32 43.19 17.63
C LEU A 287 27.58 43.60 18.91
N THR A 288 27.55 44.91 19.21
CA THR A 288 26.90 45.41 20.44
C THR A 288 25.99 46.62 20.21
N GLY A 289 24.95 46.73 21.05
CA GLY A 289 24.01 47.86 21.10
C GLY A 289 23.50 48.35 19.74
N LYS A 290 23.81 49.61 19.41
CA LYS A 290 23.34 50.26 18.17
C LYS A 290 23.96 49.62 16.91
N HIS A 291 25.21 49.16 17.00
CA HIS A 291 25.90 48.59 15.85
C HIS A 291 25.29 47.24 15.46
N LEU A 292 24.94 46.40 16.43
CA LEU A 292 24.21 45.14 16.20
C LEU A 292 22.89 45.39 15.45
N ARG A 293 22.08 46.36 15.90
CA ARG A 293 20.81 46.70 15.21
C ARG A 293 21.03 47.19 13.77
N GLU A 294 22.01 48.08 13.55
CA GLU A 294 22.30 48.61 12.21
C GLU A 294 22.83 47.53 11.26
N THR A 295 23.75 46.69 11.73
CA THR A 295 24.31 45.60 10.94
C THR A 295 23.25 44.53 10.64
N LEU A 296 22.35 44.23 11.59
CA LEU A 296 21.25 43.31 11.37
C LEU A 296 20.29 43.80 10.28
N GLN A 297 19.92 45.09 10.30
CA GLN A 297 19.06 45.68 9.25
C GLN A 297 19.72 45.58 7.87
N LYS A 298 21.02 45.84 7.79
CA LYS A 298 21.80 45.67 6.55
C LYS A 298 21.88 44.22 6.12
N ALA A 299 22.07 43.29 7.06
CA ALA A 299 22.13 41.87 6.77
C ALA A 299 20.81 41.36 6.19
N ALA A 300 19.68 41.78 6.76
CA ALA A 300 18.37 41.45 6.22
C ALA A 300 18.10 42.06 4.84
N ALA A 301 18.58 43.28 4.59
CA ALA A 301 18.57 43.88 3.25
C ALA A 301 19.63 43.31 2.29
N ARG A 302 20.44 42.34 2.74
CA ARG A 302 21.61 41.80 2.03
C ARG A 302 22.52 42.92 1.51
N GLU A 303 22.58 44.02 2.25
CA GLU A 303 23.35 45.21 1.89
C GLU A 303 24.84 44.94 2.12
N TYR A 304 25.59 45.01 1.01
CA TYR A 304 27.04 44.91 1.01
C TYR A 304 27.69 46.18 1.53
N GLU A 305 28.63 46.02 2.45
CA GLU A 305 29.45 47.11 2.97
C GLU A 305 30.88 46.95 2.49
N GLU A 306 31.47 48.04 2.00
CA GLU A 306 32.86 48.04 1.55
C GLU A 306 33.79 47.81 2.75
N GLN A 307 34.17 46.55 2.96
CA GLN A 307 35.11 46.09 3.99
C GLN A 307 36.47 45.76 3.36
N GLN A 308 37.51 45.72 4.20
CA GLN A 308 38.88 45.42 3.77
C GLN A 308 39.13 43.92 3.57
N LEU A 309 38.08 43.09 3.54
CA LEU A 309 38.19 41.65 3.40
C LEU A 309 38.15 41.27 1.91
N VAL A 310 39.31 40.97 1.35
CA VAL A 310 39.47 40.50 -0.03
C VAL A 310 40.17 39.15 -0.02
N LYS A 311 39.57 38.19 -0.70
CA LYS A 311 40.03 36.80 -0.72
C LYS A 311 40.13 36.29 -2.14
N SER A 312 41.14 35.46 -2.40
CA SER A 312 41.25 34.74 -3.65
C SER A 312 40.02 33.85 -3.85
N GLN A 313 39.84 33.41 -5.08
CA GLN A 313 38.75 32.53 -5.45
C GLN A 313 38.82 31.20 -4.68
N SER A 314 40.01 30.62 -4.56
CA SER A 314 40.22 29.39 -3.80
C SER A 314 39.84 29.53 -2.33
N GLU A 315 40.18 30.67 -1.70
CA GLU A 315 39.76 30.98 -0.32
C GLU A 315 38.25 31.19 -0.20
N THR A 316 37.65 31.86 -1.18
CA THR A 316 36.20 32.13 -1.20
C THR A 316 35.40 30.85 -1.40
N ALA A 317 35.93 29.89 -2.17
CA ALA A 317 35.32 28.59 -2.41
C ALA A 317 35.06 27.80 -1.12
N GLY A 318 35.88 27.97 -0.07
CA GLY A 318 35.62 27.34 1.23
C GLY A 318 34.58 28.05 2.08
N LEU A 319 34.20 29.29 1.74
CA LEU A 319 33.19 30.06 2.44
C LEU A 319 31.84 30.05 1.71
N VAL A 320 31.84 29.72 0.42
CA VAL A 320 30.70 29.78 -0.49
C VAL A 320 30.69 28.54 -1.38
N HIS A 321 30.01 27.48 -0.92
CA HIS A 321 29.85 26.23 -1.67
C HIS A 321 28.58 25.48 -1.28
N VAL A 322 28.16 24.53 -2.11
CA VAL A 322 27.12 23.57 -1.74
C VAL A 322 27.82 22.37 -1.09
N PRO A 323 27.47 21.96 0.14
CA PRO A 323 28.17 20.89 0.83
C PRO A 323 27.82 19.49 0.28
N ASN A 324 28.54 18.49 0.76
CA ASN A 324 28.35 17.07 0.44
C ASN A 324 28.28 16.21 1.71
N GLY A 325 28.23 14.89 1.56
CA GLY A 325 28.12 13.94 2.67
C GLY A 325 29.25 13.97 3.71
N ASP A 326 30.31 14.76 3.49
CA ASP A 326 31.39 14.96 4.48
C ASP A 326 30.91 15.77 5.70
N ILE A 327 29.82 16.56 5.58
CA ILE A 327 29.18 17.18 6.76
C ILE A 327 28.25 16.17 7.45
N ASN A 328 28.65 15.70 8.64
CA ASN A 328 27.83 14.79 9.45
C ASN A 328 26.92 15.55 10.44
N THR A 329 26.30 16.64 9.99
CA THR A 329 25.39 17.43 10.81
C THR A 329 23.97 16.88 10.69
N ALA A 330 23.31 16.65 11.83
CA ALA A 330 21.91 16.26 11.88
C ALA A 330 21.01 17.35 11.26
N ASN A 331 19.85 16.96 10.75
CA ASN A 331 18.82 17.87 10.24
C ASN A 331 19.24 18.77 9.06
N VAL A 332 20.33 18.44 8.35
CA VAL A 332 20.60 19.03 7.04
C VAL A 332 19.51 18.58 6.07
N ALA A 333 18.93 19.53 5.32
CA ALA A 333 17.93 19.28 4.30
C ALA A 333 18.55 18.63 3.05
N TRP A 334 18.99 17.37 3.17
CA TRP A 334 19.56 16.59 2.08
C TRP A 334 18.52 16.33 0.98
N SER A 335 18.96 16.45 -0.26
CA SER A 335 18.34 15.78 -1.40
C SER A 335 18.60 14.28 -1.27
N LEU A 336 17.53 13.51 -1.13
CA LEU A 336 17.58 12.04 -1.00
C LEU A 336 17.58 11.32 -2.37
N SER A 337 17.43 12.06 -3.47
CA SER A 337 17.46 11.47 -4.80
C SER A 337 18.15 12.39 -5.80
N ARG A 338 18.86 11.79 -6.75
CA ARG A 338 19.83 12.45 -7.65
C ARG A 338 19.39 13.51 -8.67
N SER A 339 18.34 14.33 -8.59
CA SER A 339 17.97 15.32 -9.66
C SER A 339 17.75 14.83 -11.14
N GLY A 340 18.49 13.84 -11.67
CA GLY A 340 18.37 13.21 -13.00
C GLY A 340 19.27 13.86 -14.06
N ASP A 341 19.65 13.10 -15.10
CA ASP A 341 20.49 13.57 -16.21
C ASP A 341 19.77 14.53 -17.21
N GLY A 342 18.55 14.96 -16.88
CA GLY A 342 17.69 15.76 -17.75
C GLY A 342 17.10 14.93 -18.90
N ILE A 343 16.13 15.51 -19.62
CA ILE A 343 15.48 14.84 -20.75
C ILE A 343 16.50 14.62 -21.89
N PRO A 344 16.68 13.38 -22.39
CA PRO A 344 17.64 13.07 -23.44
C PRO A 344 17.42 13.90 -24.72
N PRO A 345 18.49 14.25 -25.45
CA PRO A 345 18.37 14.75 -26.81
C PRO A 345 17.84 13.62 -27.71
N GLY A 346 16.92 13.93 -28.63
CA GLY A 346 16.30 12.93 -29.52
C GLY A 346 14.97 12.37 -29.00
N THR A 347 14.55 12.70 -27.78
CA THR A 347 13.14 12.54 -27.39
C THR A 347 12.31 13.71 -27.92
N PRO A 348 10.98 13.53 -28.07
CA PRO A 348 10.14 14.53 -28.71
C PRO A 348 10.14 15.89 -27.99
N ARG A 349 9.88 16.96 -28.75
CA ARG A 349 9.75 18.33 -28.24
C ARG A 349 8.45 18.94 -28.74
N PHE A 350 7.75 19.65 -27.86
CA PHE A 350 6.52 20.34 -28.22
C PHE A 350 6.84 21.75 -28.72
N ASP A 351 6.33 22.12 -29.89
CA ASP A 351 6.49 23.46 -30.42
C ASP A 351 5.41 24.39 -29.85
N PHE A 352 5.73 25.09 -28.75
CA PHE A 352 4.81 26.04 -28.14
C PHE A 352 4.64 27.33 -28.97
N GLU A 353 5.56 27.67 -29.88
CA GLU A 353 5.41 28.86 -30.72
C GLU A 353 4.33 28.63 -31.78
N ASP A 354 4.37 27.47 -32.44
CA ASP A 354 3.37 27.08 -33.44
C ASP A 354 1.97 26.94 -32.84
N HIS A 355 1.88 26.57 -31.56
CA HIS A 355 0.62 26.49 -30.81
C HIS A 355 0.23 27.80 -30.09
N GLY A 356 1.03 28.87 -30.23
CA GLY A 356 0.72 30.20 -29.66
C GLY A 356 0.78 30.28 -28.12
N VAL A 357 1.40 29.31 -27.46
CA VAL A 357 1.45 29.16 -25.99
C VAL A 357 2.87 29.26 -25.42
N ALA A 358 3.84 29.74 -26.20
CA ALA A 358 5.24 29.87 -25.78
C ALA A 358 5.43 30.67 -24.48
N SER A 359 4.65 31.75 -24.31
CA SER A 359 4.63 32.59 -23.10
C SER A 359 3.52 32.26 -22.10
N ALA A 360 2.79 31.16 -22.31
CA ALA A 360 1.68 30.75 -21.46
C ALA A 360 2.17 30.12 -20.14
N SER A 361 1.25 30.01 -19.18
CA SER A 361 1.49 29.35 -17.90
C SER A 361 1.80 27.86 -18.07
N ALA A 362 2.34 27.23 -17.03
CA ALA A 362 2.66 25.81 -17.02
C ALA A 362 1.42 24.93 -17.28
N ALA A 363 0.25 25.33 -16.74
CA ALA A 363 -1.04 24.69 -16.94
C ALA A 363 -1.53 24.81 -18.40
N GLU A 364 -1.52 26.02 -18.97
CA GLU A 364 -1.92 26.23 -20.37
C GLU A 364 -1.04 25.45 -21.36
N LYS A 365 0.26 25.34 -21.08
CA LYS A 365 1.18 24.51 -21.87
C LYS A 365 0.86 23.03 -21.78
N GLN A 366 0.47 22.54 -20.60
CA GLN A 366 0.03 21.15 -20.43
C GLN A 366 -1.25 20.89 -21.22
N VAL A 367 -2.24 21.77 -21.12
CA VAL A 367 -3.50 21.67 -21.86
C VAL A 367 -3.23 21.64 -23.36
N ALA A 368 -2.35 22.51 -23.88
CA ALA A 368 -1.97 22.50 -25.29
C ALA A 368 -1.34 21.18 -25.75
N MET A 369 -0.44 20.60 -24.95
CA MET A 369 0.18 19.30 -25.22
C MET A 369 -0.87 18.17 -25.25
N MET A 370 -1.74 18.11 -24.25
CA MET A 370 -2.71 17.02 -24.11
C MET A 370 -3.90 17.12 -25.09
N ASN A 371 -4.29 18.33 -25.51
CA ASN A 371 -5.37 18.56 -26.47
C ASN A 371 -4.96 18.35 -27.94
N THR A 372 -3.76 17.83 -28.19
CA THR A 372 -3.32 17.46 -29.54
C THR A 372 -4.24 16.38 -30.11
N THR A 373 -4.81 16.64 -31.30
CA THR A 373 -5.73 15.71 -32.00
C THR A 373 -5.07 14.95 -33.15
N ASP A 374 -3.88 15.35 -33.58
CA ASP A 374 -3.12 14.66 -34.61
C ASP A 374 -2.51 13.36 -34.03
N PRO A 375 -2.92 12.17 -34.52
CA PRO A 375 -2.46 10.89 -33.99
C PRO A 375 -0.97 10.62 -34.24
N THR A 376 -0.35 11.38 -35.15
CA THR A 376 1.09 11.25 -35.45
C THR A 376 1.97 12.04 -34.47
N GLN A 377 1.37 12.83 -33.58
CA GLN A 377 2.11 13.64 -32.61
C GLN A 377 2.40 12.87 -31.31
N PRO A 378 3.49 13.24 -30.61
CA PRO A 378 3.90 12.59 -29.37
C PRO A 378 2.84 12.62 -28.26
N TYR A 379 2.92 11.64 -27.35
CA TYR A 379 2.15 11.54 -26.11
C TYR A 379 2.97 12.07 -24.94
N TRP A 380 2.38 12.96 -24.14
CA TRP A 380 3.11 13.73 -23.13
C TRP A 380 2.79 13.27 -21.71
N TYR A 381 3.84 13.08 -20.89
CA TYR A 381 3.73 12.55 -19.52
C TYR A 381 4.08 13.57 -18.44
N GLY A 382 4.90 14.57 -18.76
CA GLY A 382 5.29 15.60 -17.81
C GLY A 382 6.39 16.51 -18.32
N ARG A 383 7.13 17.09 -17.38
CA ARG A 383 8.31 17.93 -17.64
C ARG A 383 9.51 17.46 -16.83
N GLY A 384 10.69 17.49 -17.44
CA GLY A 384 11.94 17.10 -16.79
C GLY A 384 12.29 18.01 -15.62
N THR A 385 12.68 17.40 -14.51
CA THR A 385 13.00 18.09 -13.23
C THR A 385 14.10 19.13 -13.33
N LYS A 386 15.02 18.99 -14.30
CA LYS A 386 16.22 19.84 -14.42
C LYS A 386 15.98 21.16 -15.14
N ASN A 387 15.25 21.13 -16.26
CA ASN A 387 15.10 22.28 -17.17
C ASN A 387 13.63 22.54 -17.56
N GLY A 388 12.68 21.78 -17.01
CA GLY A 388 11.27 21.86 -17.40
C GLY A 388 10.97 21.37 -18.83
N THR A 389 11.94 20.73 -19.49
CA THR A 389 11.80 20.21 -20.86
C THR A 389 10.72 19.15 -20.93
N GLU A 390 9.95 19.12 -22.01
CA GLU A 390 8.80 18.24 -22.17
C GLU A 390 9.26 16.78 -22.24
N ALA A 391 8.56 15.90 -21.52
CA ALA A 391 8.78 14.47 -21.56
C ALA A 391 7.62 13.83 -22.33
N GLY A 392 7.89 13.41 -23.55
CA GLY A 392 6.94 12.72 -24.41
C GLY A 392 7.50 11.47 -25.07
N ILE A 393 6.62 10.71 -25.71
CA ILE A 393 6.91 9.46 -26.42
C ILE A 393 6.29 9.55 -27.81
N GLU A 394 7.04 9.14 -28.84
CA GLU A 394 6.49 9.04 -30.20
C GLU A 394 5.46 7.90 -30.30
N PRO A 395 4.40 8.05 -31.11
CA PRO A 395 3.36 7.01 -31.25
C PRO A 395 3.92 5.62 -31.57
N ASP A 396 4.92 5.51 -32.45
CA ASP A 396 5.54 4.24 -32.84
C ASP A 396 6.21 3.50 -31.66
N VAL A 397 6.63 4.23 -30.62
CA VAL A 397 7.24 3.67 -29.40
C VAL A 397 6.17 3.13 -28.43
N LEU A 398 4.89 3.48 -28.60
CA LEU A 398 3.82 2.90 -27.79
C LEU A 398 3.52 1.43 -28.17
N ASN A 399 3.90 1.01 -29.38
CA ASN A 399 3.73 -0.36 -29.86
C ASN A 399 4.63 -1.38 -29.13
N VAL A 400 5.60 -0.93 -28.33
CA VAL A 400 6.44 -1.79 -27.49
C VAL A 400 6.02 -1.81 -26.03
N HIS A 401 4.73 -1.56 -25.79
CA HIS A 401 4.06 -1.61 -24.47
C HIS A 401 4.69 -0.68 -23.42
N GLN A 402 3.93 -0.44 -22.35
CA GLN A 402 4.35 0.43 -21.26
C GLN A 402 4.17 -0.27 -19.92
N PHE A 403 5.14 -0.09 -19.03
CA PHE A 403 5.05 -0.49 -17.64
C PHE A 403 5.02 0.74 -16.74
N VAL A 404 4.05 0.80 -15.83
CA VAL A 404 3.92 1.85 -14.81
C VAL A 404 4.06 1.24 -13.43
N GLY A 405 5.17 1.51 -12.73
CA GLY A 405 5.44 0.95 -11.39
C GLY A 405 5.26 1.97 -10.29
N GLY A 406 4.80 1.56 -9.10
CA GLY A 406 4.83 2.41 -7.91
C GLY A 406 3.80 2.07 -6.85
N ALA A 407 4.01 2.52 -5.61
CA ALA A 407 3.05 2.32 -4.52
C ALA A 407 1.75 3.14 -4.68
N THR A 408 0.76 2.87 -3.85
CA THR A 408 -0.50 3.62 -3.77
C THR A 408 -0.26 5.09 -3.43
N GLY A 409 -1.06 5.99 -4.02
CA GLY A 409 -1.01 7.43 -3.72
C GLY A 409 0.23 8.17 -4.23
N LYS A 410 0.96 7.61 -5.21
CA LYS A 410 2.13 8.24 -5.83
C LYS A 410 1.85 8.98 -7.14
N GLY A 411 0.68 8.77 -7.75
CA GLY A 411 0.26 9.44 -9.00
C GLY A 411 0.03 8.54 -10.22
N LYS A 412 0.02 7.20 -10.05
CA LYS A 412 -0.19 6.24 -11.15
C LYS A 412 -1.51 6.48 -11.90
N THR A 413 -2.63 6.45 -11.19
CA THR A 413 -3.97 6.65 -11.75
C THR A 413 -4.08 7.97 -12.51
N THR A 414 -3.57 9.08 -11.95
CA THR A 414 -3.52 10.38 -12.64
C THR A 414 -2.73 10.32 -13.95
N LEU A 415 -1.57 9.63 -13.95
CA LEU A 415 -0.78 9.43 -15.17
C LEU A 415 -1.55 8.60 -16.20
N LEU A 416 -2.22 7.53 -15.79
CA LEU A 416 -3.04 6.69 -16.68
C LEU A 416 -4.24 7.46 -17.25
N LYS A 417 -4.95 8.24 -16.42
CA LYS A 417 -6.04 9.14 -16.81
C LYS A 417 -5.58 10.14 -17.88
N ASN A 418 -4.47 10.83 -17.63
CA ASN A 418 -3.89 11.79 -18.57
C ASN A 418 -3.40 11.14 -19.86
N TYR A 419 -2.89 9.90 -19.80
CA TYR A 419 -2.50 9.14 -20.98
C TYR A 419 -3.72 8.70 -21.80
N PHE A 420 -4.73 8.12 -21.15
CA PHE A 420 -5.93 7.65 -21.84
C PHE A 420 -6.72 8.81 -22.46
N TYR A 421 -6.80 9.96 -21.78
CA TYR A 421 -7.33 11.21 -22.35
C TYR A 421 -6.71 11.55 -23.72
N GLN A 422 -5.38 11.46 -23.81
CA GLN A 422 -4.63 11.74 -25.04
C GLN A 422 -4.92 10.75 -26.17
N VAL A 423 -5.14 9.48 -25.82
CA VAL A 423 -5.60 8.43 -26.76
C VAL A 423 -6.97 8.81 -27.32
N LEU A 424 -7.93 9.15 -26.45
CA LEU A 424 -9.30 9.51 -26.86
C LEU A 424 -9.33 10.77 -27.73
N LYS A 425 -8.55 11.80 -27.36
CA LYS A 425 -8.45 13.06 -28.12
C LYS A 425 -7.87 12.91 -29.52
N ARG A 426 -7.05 11.89 -29.76
CA ARG A 426 -6.48 11.57 -31.08
C ARG A 426 -7.39 10.70 -31.94
N GLY A 427 -8.60 10.39 -31.45
CA GLY A 427 -9.58 9.59 -32.18
C GLY A 427 -9.27 8.09 -32.18
N HIS A 428 -8.38 7.61 -31.32
CA HIS A 428 -8.09 6.18 -31.19
C HIS A 428 -9.16 5.48 -30.34
N GLY A 429 -9.30 4.18 -30.57
CA GLY A 429 -10.04 3.28 -29.70
C GLY A 429 -9.19 2.78 -28.55
N GLY A 430 -9.83 2.34 -27.48
CA GLY A 430 -9.09 1.82 -26.34
C GLY A 430 -9.96 1.17 -25.28
N MET A 431 -9.31 0.44 -24.39
CA MET A 431 -9.91 -0.24 -23.26
C MET A 431 -9.27 0.27 -21.97
N PHE A 432 -10.08 0.68 -20.99
CA PHE A 432 -9.63 0.98 -19.64
C PHE A 432 -10.22 -0.03 -18.67
N PHE A 433 -9.37 -0.75 -17.94
CA PHE A 433 -9.78 -1.74 -16.95
C PHE A 433 -9.49 -1.24 -15.54
N ASP A 434 -10.55 -1.07 -14.75
CA ASP A 434 -10.49 -0.69 -13.34
C ASP A 434 -10.94 -1.87 -12.45
N PRO A 435 -10.00 -2.63 -11.86
CA PRO A 435 -10.32 -3.78 -11.02
C PRO A 435 -10.90 -3.42 -9.65
N LYS A 436 -10.76 -2.16 -9.20
CA LYS A 436 -11.25 -1.71 -7.88
C LYS A 436 -12.50 -0.84 -7.95
N GLY A 437 -12.89 -0.42 -9.15
CA GLY A 437 -14.11 0.34 -9.39
C GLY A 437 -14.06 1.78 -8.87
N ARG A 438 -12.87 2.36 -8.72
CA ARG A 438 -12.67 3.73 -8.19
C ARG A 438 -12.34 4.77 -9.26
N ASP A 439 -11.81 4.33 -10.39
CA ASP A 439 -11.16 5.18 -11.39
C ASP A 439 -11.96 5.22 -12.72
N ALA A 440 -12.86 4.26 -12.95
CA ALA A 440 -13.69 4.21 -14.16
C ALA A 440 -14.55 5.48 -14.36
N ASP A 441 -15.13 6.01 -13.28
CA ASP A 441 -15.99 7.19 -13.30
C ASP A 441 -15.15 8.45 -13.62
N ASP A 442 -13.94 8.53 -13.06
CA ASP A 442 -12.98 9.57 -13.37
C ASP A 442 -12.57 9.55 -14.85
N ILE A 443 -12.42 8.35 -15.44
CA ILE A 443 -12.16 8.20 -16.88
C ILE A 443 -13.37 8.61 -17.71
N LEU A 444 -14.58 8.18 -17.35
CA LEU A 444 -15.82 8.58 -18.04
C LEU A 444 -16.01 10.10 -18.01
N SER A 445 -15.64 10.75 -16.89
CA SER A 445 -15.79 12.20 -16.75
C SER A 445 -15.00 12.97 -17.81
N ILE A 446 -13.86 12.45 -18.28
CA ILE A 446 -12.96 13.11 -19.24
C ILE A 446 -13.11 12.63 -20.70
N VAL A 447 -14.04 11.70 -20.97
CA VAL A 447 -14.31 11.26 -22.36
C VAL A 447 -14.73 12.48 -23.20
N PRO A 448 -14.15 12.74 -24.38
CA PRO A 448 -14.58 13.84 -25.23
C PRO A 448 -16.07 13.75 -25.62
N GLU A 449 -16.80 14.87 -25.60
CA GLU A 449 -18.24 14.92 -25.95
C GLU A 449 -18.56 14.26 -27.31
N ASP A 450 -17.67 14.40 -28.30
CA ASP A 450 -17.83 13.85 -29.64
C ASP A 450 -17.57 12.34 -29.72
N ARG A 451 -17.15 11.71 -28.62
CA ARG A 451 -16.83 10.28 -28.51
C ARG A 451 -17.74 9.54 -27.50
N GLU A 452 -18.66 10.23 -26.82
CA GLU A 452 -19.57 9.60 -25.84
C GLU A 452 -20.33 8.42 -26.44
N ASP A 453 -20.79 8.58 -27.69
CA ASP A 453 -21.55 7.56 -28.41
C ASP A 453 -20.72 6.32 -28.77
N ASP A 454 -19.38 6.40 -28.70
CA ASP A 454 -18.46 5.31 -29.02
C ASP A 454 -18.09 4.49 -27.78
N VAL A 455 -18.58 4.86 -26.60
CA VAL A 455 -18.26 4.20 -25.33
C VAL A 455 -19.17 3.02 -25.07
N VAL A 456 -18.58 1.90 -24.70
CA VAL A 456 -19.25 0.74 -24.12
C VAL A 456 -18.82 0.64 -22.67
N PHE A 457 -19.76 0.91 -21.78
CA PHE A 457 -19.54 0.82 -20.35
C PHE A 457 -19.94 -0.56 -19.82
N VAL A 458 -19.00 -1.24 -19.17
CA VAL A 458 -19.20 -2.57 -18.60
C VAL A 458 -19.04 -2.48 -17.10
N ASP A 459 -20.14 -2.70 -16.38
CA ASP A 459 -20.17 -2.62 -14.92
C ASP A 459 -20.40 -4.00 -14.31
N LEU A 460 -19.37 -4.53 -13.66
CA LEU A 460 -19.40 -5.85 -13.03
C LEU A 460 -19.82 -5.72 -11.57
N GLY A 461 -20.99 -6.27 -11.24
CA GLY A 461 -21.51 -6.27 -9.87
C GLY A 461 -22.10 -4.94 -9.39
N GLY A 462 -22.37 -3.98 -10.28
CA GLY A 462 -23.12 -2.76 -9.93
C GLY A 462 -24.61 -3.02 -9.71
N ASP A 463 -25.41 -2.00 -9.40
CA ASP A 463 -26.84 -2.16 -9.04
C ASP A 463 -27.83 -1.72 -10.13
N HIS A 464 -27.34 -1.47 -11.35
CA HIS A 464 -28.19 -0.99 -12.44
C HIS A 464 -29.14 -2.09 -12.99
N ASP A 465 -30.37 -1.71 -13.36
CA ASP A 465 -31.39 -2.61 -13.94
C ASP A 465 -30.95 -3.26 -15.27
N LYS A 466 -30.00 -2.61 -15.97
CA LYS A 466 -29.43 -3.07 -17.24
C LYS A 466 -27.93 -3.29 -17.12
N GLN A 467 -27.44 -4.28 -17.85
CA GLN A 467 -26.02 -4.60 -17.92
C GLN A 467 -25.58 -5.00 -19.33
N VAL A 468 -24.34 -4.68 -19.66
CA VAL A 468 -23.68 -5.22 -20.86
C VAL A 468 -23.29 -6.66 -20.57
N GLY A 469 -23.81 -7.57 -21.39
CA GLY A 469 -23.51 -9.00 -21.33
C GLY A 469 -22.63 -9.44 -22.49
N PHE A 470 -21.75 -10.40 -22.23
CA PHE A 470 -20.89 -11.04 -23.24
C PHE A 470 -21.09 -12.55 -23.21
N ASN A 471 -21.34 -13.15 -24.38
CA ASN A 471 -21.25 -14.59 -24.51
C ASN A 471 -19.80 -14.97 -24.84
N PHE A 472 -19.14 -15.68 -23.91
CA PHE A 472 -17.75 -16.13 -24.05
C PHE A 472 -17.58 -17.27 -25.08
N LEU A 473 -18.67 -17.88 -25.54
CA LEU A 473 -18.68 -18.96 -26.54
C LEU A 473 -19.00 -18.47 -27.94
N GLU A 474 -19.41 -17.20 -28.07
CA GLU A 474 -19.75 -16.61 -29.35
C GLU A 474 -18.52 -16.53 -30.25
N ASN A 475 -18.71 -16.92 -31.51
CA ASN A 475 -17.63 -16.88 -32.48
C ASN A 475 -17.43 -15.43 -32.98
N PRO A 476 -16.25 -14.83 -32.77
CA PRO A 476 -16.01 -13.42 -33.08
C PRO A 476 -16.13 -13.06 -34.57
N VAL A 477 -16.12 -14.06 -35.46
CA VAL A 477 -16.24 -13.85 -36.92
C VAL A 477 -17.54 -14.43 -37.50
N GLU A 478 -18.50 -14.76 -36.65
CA GLU A 478 -19.80 -15.28 -37.09
C GLU A 478 -20.54 -14.27 -37.98
N GLY A 479 -21.07 -14.74 -39.11
CA GLY A 479 -21.78 -13.89 -40.08
C GLY A 479 -20.89 -12.99 -40.95
N THR A 480 -19.61 -12.80 -40.62
CA THR A 480 -18.67 -11.97 -41.39
C THR A 480 -17.77 -12.79 -42.32
N VAL A 481 -17.49 -14.04 -41.99
CA VAL A 481 -16.72 -14.99 -42.81
C VAL A 481 -17.53 -16.25 -43.15
N ASP A 482 -17.10 -16.97 -44.19
CA ASP A 482 -17.71 -18.25 -44.57
C ASP A 482 -17.50 -19.29 -43.45
N PRO A 483 -18.55 -19.96 -42.93
CA PRO A 483 -18.43 -21.01 -41.92
C PRO A 483 -17.51 -22.17 -42.30
N ASP A 484 -17.26 -22.39 -43.59
CA ASP A 484 -16.33 -23.41 -44.09
C ASP A 484 -14.88 -22.88 -44.28
N SER A 485 -14.58 -21.65 -43.87
CA SER A 485 -13.26 -21.02 -44.05
C SER A 485 -12.23 -21.37 -42.97
N GLU A 486 -10.95 -21.22 -43.30
CA GLU A 486 -9.85 -21.36 -42.32
C GLU A 486 -9.93 -20.31 -41.19
N ALA A 487 -10.39 -19.08 -41.50
CA ALA A 487 -10.58 -18.01 -40.52
C ALA A 487 -11.66 -18.37 -39.48
N PHE A 488 -12.80 -18.92 -39.94
CA PHE A 488 -13.87 -19.38 -39.04
C PHE A 488 -13.39 -20.51 -38.13
N ALA A 489 -12.65 -21.48 -38.68
CA ALA A 489 -12.08 -22.56 -37.90
C ALA A 489 -11.04 -22.06 -36.88
N SER A 490 -10.19 -21.11 -37.26
CA SER A 490 -9.19 -20.49 -36.38
C SER A 490 -9.83 -19.76 -35.20
N ALA A 491 -10.90 -18.98 -35.45
CA ALA A 491 -11.64 -18.28 -34.41
C ALA A 491 -12.26 -19.23 -33.38
N ILE A 492 -12.83 -20.36 -33.82
CA ILE A 492 -13.36 -21.39 -32.91
C ILE A 492 -12.26 -22.06 -32.08
N GLU A 493 -11.09 -22.32 -32.67
CA GLU A 493 -9.94 -22.82 -31.90
C GLU A 493 -9.49 -21.79 -30.85
N SER A 494 -9.54 -20.49 -31.16
CA SER A 494 -9.27 -19.43 -30.19
C SER A 494 -10.27 -19.46 -29.04
N VAL A 495 -11.58 -19.51 -29.31
CA VAL A 495 -12.63 -19.62 -28.27
C VAL A 495 -12.38 -20.85 -27.38
N ALA A 496 -11.99 -21.97 -27.98
CA ALA A 496 -11.68 -23.19 -27.23
C ALA A 496 -10.42 -23.06 -26.34
N ASP A 497 -9.37 -22.41 -26.85
CA ASP A 497 -8.15 -22.14 -26.08
C ASP A 497 -8.40 -21.11 -24.97
N ASP A 498 -9.21 -20.08 -25.24
CA ASP A 498 -9.64 -19.06 -24.28
C ASP A 498 -10.37 -19.71 -23.11
N LEU A 499 -11.42 -20.49 -23.39
CA LEU A 499 -12.21 -21.15 -22.35
C LEU A 499 -11.38 -22.16 -21.55
N ALA A 500 -10.49 -22.91 -22.21
CA ALA A 500 -9.58 -23.82 -21.53
C ALA A 500 -8.63 -23.08 -20.59
N ALA A 501 -8.15 -21.89 -20.96
CA ALA A 501 -7.31 -21.06 -20.10
C ALA A 501 -8.11 -20.48 -18.92
N LEU A 502 -9.31 -19.95 -19.16
CA LEU A 502 -10.17 -19.40 -18.11
C LEU A 502 -10.55 -20.47 -17.07
N LEU A 503 -10.91 -21.68 -17.51
CA LEU A 503 -11.21 -22.79 -16.59
C LEU A 503 -9.96 -23.36 -15.92
N ALA A 504 -8.80 -23.34 -16.59
CA ALA A 504 -7.53 -23.69 -15.95
C ALA A 504 -7.25 -22.75 -14.76
N GLN A 505 -7.45 -21.45 -14.98
CA GLN A 505 -7.27 -20.36 -14.02
C GLN A 505 -8.23 -20.41 -12.83
N ALA A 506 -9.49 -20.81 -13.05
CA ALA A 506 -10.50 -20.91 -11.99
C ALA A 506 -10.14 -21.87 -10.85
N GLY A 507 -9.38 -22.94 -11.15
CA GLY A 507 -9.10 -24.00 -10.18
C GLY A 507 -7.82 -23.83 -9.35
N GLY A 508 -7.18 -22.66 -9.39
CA GLY A 508 -5.96 -22.37 -8.60
C GLY A 508 -4.73 -23.21 -8.98
N SER A 509 -3.69 -23.19 -8.13
CA SER A 509 -2.39 -23.84 -8.33
C SER A 509 -2.41 -25.39 -8.22
N ASP A 510 -3.59 -26.00 -8.16
CA ASP A 510 -3.70 -27.45 -8.04
C ASP A 510 -3.39 -28.15 -9.37
N ASN A 511 -2.36 -29.00 -9.34
CA ASN A 511 -1.79 -29.76 -10.46
C ASN A 511 -2.74 -30.75 -11.16
N TYR A 512 -4.06 -30.67 -10.94
CA TYR A 512 -5.05 -31.57 -11.53
C TYR A 512 -5.75 -31.01 -12.80
N TRP A 513 -5.24 -29.95 -13.43
CA TRP A 513 -5.64 -29.62 -14.80
C TRP A 513 -4.79 -30.41 -15.82
N GLY A 514 -5.14 -31.68 -16.01
CA GLY A 514 -4.40 -32.58 -16.90
C GLY A 514 -4.85 -32.53 -18.37
N ALA A 515 -4.12 -33.23 -19.25
CA ALA A 515 -4.44 -33.35 -20.68
C ALA A 515 -5.85 -33.90 -20.97
N LEU A 516 -6.48 -34.61 -20.03
CA LEU A 516 -7.87 -35.03 -20.14
C LEU A 516 -8.84 -33.85 -20.03
N MET A 517 -8.67 -32.99 -19.01
CA MET A 517 -9.55 -31.82 -18.76
C MET A 517 -9.44 -30.82 -19.90
N GLU A 518 -8.21 -30.54 -20.36
CA GLU A 518 -7.98 -29.68 -21.51
C GLU A 518 -8.68 -30.24 -22.77
N ARG A 519 -8.59 -31.55 -23.02
CA ARG A 519 -9.25 -32.19 -24.16
C ARG A 519 -10.77 -32.14 -24.07
N VAL A 520 -11.36 -32.42 -22.91
CA VAL A 520 -12.82 -32.36 -22.70
C VAL A 520 -13.33 -30.94 -22.86
N THR A 521 -12.68 -29.96 -22.20
CA THR A 521 -13.04 -28.54 -22.28
C THR A 521 -13.00 -28.01 -23.71
N LYS A 522 -11.90 -28.25 -24.42
CA LYS A 522 -11.78 -27.81 -25.82
C LYS A 522 -12.75 -28.55 -26.75
N ASN A 523 -13.18 -29.76 -26.41
CA ASN A 523 -14.19 -30.46 -27.20
C ASN A 523 -15.58 -29.83 -27.01
N LEU A 524 -15.95 -29.51 -25.77
CA LEU A 524 -17.20 -28.81 -25.44
C LEU A 524 -17.22 -27.42 -26.07
N ALA A 525 -16.17 -26.63 -25.88
CA ALA A 525 -16.07 -25.28 -26.44
C ALA A 525 -16.28 -25.28 -27.95
N ARG A 526 -15.61 -26.17 -28.69
CA ARG A 526 -15.79 -26.30 -30.15
C ARG A 526 -17.20 -26.73 -30.54
N GLY A 527 -17.82 -27.63 -29.78
CA GLY A 527 -19.17 -28.11 -30.08
C GLY A 527 -20.22 -27.03 -29.83
N PHE A 528 -20.06 -26.29 -28.72
CA PHE A 528 -20.94 -25.20 -28.35
C PHE A 528 -20.79 -23.99 -29.28
N ALA A 529 -19.56 -23.57 -29.58
CA ALA A 529 -19.30 -22.45 -30.51
C ALA A 529 -19.68 -22.75 -31.97
N LYS A 530 -19.88 -24.03 -32.34
CA LYS A 530 -20.40 -24.44 -33.66
C LYS A 530 -21.91 -24.65 -33.68
N SER A 531 -22.54 -24.61 -32.51
CA SER A 531 -23.96 -24.86 -32.37
C SER A 531 -24.74 -23.65 -32.91
N PRO A 532 -25.80 -23.84 -33.71
CA PRO A 532 -26.71 -22.75 -34.07
C PRO A 532 -27.69 -22.41 -32.93
N TRP A 533 -27.45 -22.93 -31.72
CA TRP A 533 -28.21 -22.61 -30.53
C TRP A 533 -27.40 -21.59 -29.73
N GLU A 534 -28.09 -20.64 -29.12
CA GLU A 534 -27.54 -19.67 -28.17
C GLU A 534 -27.16 -20.40 -26.87
N LEU A 535 -25.97 -21.03 -26.86
CA LEU A 535 -25.46 -21.80 -25.74
C LEU A 535 -24.49 -20.98 -24.89
N THR A 536 -24.47 -21.28 -23.60
CA THR A 536 -23.71 -20.57 -22.57
C THR A 536 -22.71 -21.49 -21.87
N ILE A 537 -21.83 -20.94 -21.01
CA ILE A 537 -20.97 -21.79 -20.17
C ILE A 537 -21.81 -22.52 -19.11
N LEU A 538 -22.93 -21.93 -18.67
CA LEU A 538 -23.89 -22.60 -17.78
C LEU A 538 -24.47 -23.87 -18.44
N ASP A 539 -24.75 -23.82 -19.74
CA ASP A 539 -25.16 -25.00 -20.50
C ASP A 539 -24.09 -26.10 -20.52
N MET A 540 -22.80 -25.76 -20.46
CA MET A 540 -21.71 -26.74 -20.40
C MET A 540 -21.69 -27.49 -19.07
N TYR A 541 -21.95 -26.80 -17.95
CA TYR A 541 -22.11 -27.42 -16.64
C TYR A 541 -23.23 -28.46 -16.69
N TYR A 542 -24.41 -28.07 -17.16
CA TYR A 542 -25.54 -28.99 -17.27
C TYR A 542 -25.32 -30.11 -18.30
N ALA A 543 -24.56 -29.87 -19.37
CA ALA A 543 -24.22 -30.91 -20.34
C ALA A 543 -23.30 -32.00 -19.77
N LEU A 544 -22.55 -31.70 -18.69
CA LEU A 544 -21.63 -32.63 -18.04
C LEU A 544 -22.20 -33.28 -16.77
N SER A 545 -23.28 -32.75 -16.22
CA SER A 545 -23.76 -33.04 -14.85
C SER A 545 -24.08 -34.51 -14.57
N ASN A 546 -24.50 -35.28 -15.59
CA ASN A 546 -24.73 -36.71 -15.49
C ASN A 546 -24.66 -37.38 -16.87
N GLU A 547 -24.66 -38.71 -16.88
CA GLU A 547 -24.57 -39.51 -18.11
C GLU A 547 -25.68 -39.17 -19.12
N ASP A 548 -26.92 -39.02 -18.66
CA ASP A 548 -28.07 -38.69 -19.53
C ASP A 548 -27.88 -37.32 -20.21
N ALA A 549 -27.37 -36.32 -19.48
CA ALA A 549 -27.06 -35.01 -20.04
C ALA A 549 -25.93 -35.07 -21.09
N ARG A 550 -24.89 -35.88 -20.85
CA ARG A 550 -23.83 -36.11 -21.83
C ARG A 550 -24.34 -36.79 -23.10
N GLN A 551 -25.29 -37.72 -22.96
CA GLN A 551 -25.96 -38.35 -24.11
C GLN A 551 -26.87 -37.38 -24.88
N ARG A 552 -27.56 -36.46 -24.18
CA ARG A 552 -28.31 -35.36 -24.80
C ARG A 552 -27.41 -34.44 -25.61
N TYR A 553 -26.25 -34.04 -25.06
CA TYR A 553 -25.24 -33.27 -25.78
C TYR A 553 -24.70 -33.99 -27.02
N ALA A 554 -24.36 -35.29 -26.90
CA ALA A 554 -23.94 -36.07 -28.06
C ALA A 554 -25.02 -36.16 -29.16
N SER A 555 -26.29 -36.24 -28.77
CA SER A 555 -27.42 -36.23 -29.69
C SER A 555 -27.60 -34.88 -30.38
N HIS A 556 -27.48 -33.78 -29.63
CA HIS A 556 -27.49 -32.41 -30.16
C HIS A 556 -26.45 -32.22 -31.28
N LEU A 557 -25.19 -32.60 -31.02
CA LEU A 557 -24.12 -32.50 -32.03
C LEU A 557 -24.43 -33.30 -33.32
N SER A 558 -25.20 -34.38 -33.21
CA SER A 558 -25.60 -35.22 -34.34
C SER A 558 -26.65 -34.54 -35.20
N ASP A 559 -27.64 -33.93 -34.55
CA ASP A 559 -28.73 -33.20 -35.20
C ASP A 559 -28.18 -31.98 -35.96
N GLU A 560 -27.18 -31.31 -35.38
CA GLU A 560 -26.49 -30.16 -35.98
C GLU A 560 -25.34 -30.55 -36.93
N ARG A 561 -25.13 -31.85 -37.19
CA ARG A 561 -24.14 -32.39 -38.14
C ARG A 561 -22.67 -32.03 -37.83
N ILE A 562 -22.31 -31.91 -36.55
CA ILE A 562 -20.95 -31.60 -36.08
C ILE A 562 -20.14 -32.91 -35.96
N ALA A 563 -19.99 -33.62 -37.10
CA ALA A 563 -19.65 -35.04 -37.16
C ALA A 563 -18.34 -35.48 -36.48
N PHE A 564 -17.31 -34.61 -36.44
CA PHE A 564 -16.02 -34.96 -35.82
C PHE A 564 -16.00 -34.76 -34.30
N ILE A 565 -16.86 -33.90 -33.76
CA ILE A 565 -17.02 -33.69 -32.32
C ILE A 565 -18.00 -34.71 -31.75
N GLU A 566 -19.06 -35.02 -32.53
CA GLU A 566 -20.06 -36.04 -32.20
C GLU A 566 -19.42 -37.38 -31.84
N ASP A 567 -18.47 -37.88 -32.63
CA ASP A 567 -17.83 -39.19 -32.41
C ASP A 567 -17.09 -39.26 -31.06
N TYR A 568 -16.45 -38.16 -30.65
CA TYR A 568 -15.83 -38.05 -29.33
C TYR A 568 -16.89 -37.96 -28.22
N ALA A 569 -17.91 -37.11 -28.39
CA ALA A 569 -18.96 -36.92 -27.40
C ALA A 569 -19.74 -38.22 -27.13
N ARG A 570 -20.11 -38.95 -28.18
CA ARG A 570 -20.93 -40.16 -28.14
C ARG A 570 -20.18 -41.42 -27.68
N ASN A 571 -18.90 -41.55 -27.99
CA ASN A 571 -18.15 -42.78 -27.71
C ASN A 571 -17.11 -42.63 -26.59
N GLN A 572 -16.78 -41.41 -26.16
CA GLN A 572 -15.79 -41.18 -25.11
C GLN A 572 -16.34 -40.35 -23.96
N LEU A 573 -17.04 -39.24 -24.24
CA LEU A 573 -17.52 -38.35 -23.19
C LEU A 573 -18.73 -38.95 -22.45
N SER A 574 -19.73 -39.48 -23.17
CA SER A 574 -20.91 -40.08 -22.53
C SER A 574 -20.57 -41.33 -21.72
N GLU A 575 -19.56 -42.10 -22.12
CA GLU A 575 -19.11 -43.31 -21.40
C GLU A 575 -18.09 -43.01 -20.28
N MET A 576 -17.73 -41.75 -20.05
CA MET A 576 -16.74 -41.38 -19.03
C MET A 576 -17.35 -41.43 -17.64
N ASP A 577 -16.64 -42.03 -16.67
CA ASP A 577 -17.04 -42.06 -15.25
C ASP A 577 -17.10 -40.63 -14.68
N ASP A 578 -18.10 -40.35 -13.85
CA ASP A 578 -18.33 -39.02 -13.28
C ASP A 578 -17.11 -38.52 -12.46
N ASP A 579 -16.46 -39.41 -11.69
CA ASP A 579 -15.22 -39.14 -10.94
C ASP A 579 -14.09 -38.53 -11.80
N LYS A 580 -14.07 -38.82 -13.11
CA LYS A 580 -13.05 -38.28 -14.03
C LYS A 580 -13.37 -36.87 -14.51
N LEU A 581 -14.65 -36.49 -14.50
CA LEU A 581 -15.15 -35.18 -14.92
C LEU A 581 -15.31 -34.23 -13.74
N GLU A 582 -15.35 -34.76 -12.51
CA GLU A 582 -15.44 -34.01 -11.26
C GLU A 582 -14.53 -32.77 -11.18
N PRO A 583 -13.25 -32.80 -11.59
CA PRO A 583 -12.41 -31.59 -11.53
C PRO A 583 -12.86 -30.46 -12.46
N LEU A 584 -13.46 -30.80 -13.61
CA LEU A 584 -14.02 -29.82 -14.54
C LEU A 584 -15.40 -29.36 -14.06
N LEU A 585 -16.23 -30.29 -13.59
CA LEU A 585 -17.54 -30.00 -13.02
C LEU A 585 -17.44 -29.10 -11.80
N GLY A 586 -16.54 -29.38 -10.85
CA GLY A 586 -16.33 -28.55 -9.66
C GLY A 586 -15.88 -27.13 -10.00
N ARG A 587 -15.06 -26.93 -11.05
CA ARG A 587 -14.66 -25.59 -11.50
C ARG A 587 -15.83 -24.82 -12.14
N LEU A 588 -16.59 -25.49 -13.00
CA LEU A 588 -17.81 -24.90 -13.58
C LEU A 588 -18.86 -24.62 -12.50
N GLN A 589 -18.99 -25.50 -11.52
CA GLN A 589 -19.92 -25.38 -10.39
C GLN A 589 -19.61 -24.14 -9.55
N GLN A 590 -18.33 -23.88 -9.22
CA GLN A 590 -17.93 -22.64 -8.52
C GLN A 590 -18.39 -21.37 -9.24
N TRP A 591 -18.37 -21.38 -10.58
CA TRP A 591 -18.85 -20.26 -11.39
C TRP A 591 -20.36 -20.19 -11.45
N VAL A 592 -21.04 -21.33 -11.49
CA VAL A 592 -22.50 -21.42 -11.47
C VAL A 592 -23.07 -21.05 -10.10
N GLU A 593 -22.39 -21.35 -9.00
CA GLU A 593 -22.89 -21.05 -7.65
C GLU A 593 -22.73 -19.58 -7.28
N ASN A 594 -21.68 -18.90 -7.77
CA ASN A 594 -21.50 -17.47 -7.56
C ASN A 594 -22.49 -16.66 -8.42
N ASP A 595 -23.42 -15.92 -7.80
CA ASP A 595 -24.47 -15.16 -8.51
C ASP A 595 -23.89 -14.21 -9.58
N VAL A 596 -22.83 -13.46 -9.25
CA VAL A 596 -22.23 -12.49 -10.17
C VAL A 596 -21.55 -13.18 -11.35
N ILE A 597 -20.78 -14.26 -11.11
CA ILE A 597 -20.17 -15.03 -12.21
C ILE A 597 -21.26 -15.69 -13.06
N ARG A 598 -22.28 -16.29 -12.43
CA ARG A 598 -23.39 -16.95 -13.11
C ARG A 598 -24.11 -16.01 -14.08
N GLU A 599 -24.42 -14.80 -13.64
CA GLU A 599 -25.02 -13.77 -14.49
C GLU A 599 -24.15 -13.46 -15.71
N LEU A 600 -22.83 -13.34 -15.52
CA LEU A 600 -21.88 -13.06 -16.60
C LEU A 600 -21.76 -14.21 -17.60
N ILE A 601 -21.65 -15.45 -17.13
CA ILE A 601 -21.39 -16.61 -18.00
C ILE A 601 -22.66 -17.17 -18.67
N ALA A 602 -23.84 -16.73 -18.22
CA ALA A 602 -25.13 -17.20 -18.71
C ALA A 602 -25.74 -16.27 -19.79
N HIS A 603 -24.98 -15.37 -20.39
CA HIS A 603 -25.44 -14.56 -21.51
C HIS A 603 -25.55 -15.38 -22.80
N PRO A 604 -26.77 -15.58 -23.36
CA PRO A 604 -26.98 -16.39 -24.58
C PRO A 604 -26.37 -15.74 -25.81
N GLU A 605 -26.35 -14.41 -25.85
CA GLU A 605 -25.74 -13.60 -26.91
C GLU A 605 -24.99 -12.43 -26.27
N SER A 606 -23.92 -11.94 -26.90
CA SER A 606 -23.29 -10.70 -26.50
C SER A 606 -24.21 -9.53 -26.86
N THR A 607 -24.46 -8.64 -25.90
CA THR A 607 -25.18 -7.38 -26.15
C THR A 607 -24.38 -6.40 -27.01
N VAL A 608 -23.06 -6.56 -26.98
CA VAL A 608 -22.09 -5.79 -27.76
C VAL A 608 -20.96 -6.73 -28.22
N SER A 609 -20.57 -6.63 -29.49
CA SER A 609 -19.38 -7.31 -30.01
C SER A 609 -18.13 -6.47 -29.71
N VAL A 610 -17.11 -7.10 -29.11
CA VAL A 610 -15.79 -6.48 -28.89
C VAL A 610 -15.10 -6.20 -30.22
N GLU A 611 -15.32 -7.07 -31.20
CA GLU A 611 -14.75 -6.99 -32.53
C GLU A 611 -15.30 -5.78 -33.29
N ASP A 612 -16.62 -5.58 -33.28
CA ASP A 612 -17.27 -4.41 -33.89
C ASP A 612 -16.79 -3.11 -33.24
N VAL A 613 -16.68 -3.08 -31.90
CA VAL A 613 -16.16 -1.92 -31.17
C VAL A 613 -14.73 -1.59 -31.61
N ILE A 614 -13.89 -2.59 -31.83
CA ILE A 614 -12.51 -2.39 -32.29
C ILE A 614 -12.48 -1.92 -33.74
N ASP A 615 -13.25 -2.55 -34.62
CA ASP A 615 -13.32 -2.20 -36.05
C ASP A 615 -13.80 -0.76 -36.25
N ASP A 616 -14.71 -0.29 -35.40
CA ASP A 616 -15.24 1.08 -35.39
C ASP A 616 -14.33 2.08 -34.62
N GLY A 617 -13.28 1.60 -33.95
CA GLY A 617 -12.37 2.43 -33.15
C GLY A 617 -13.00 2.98 -31.86
N GLY A 618 -13.98 2.26 -31.32
CA GLY A 618 -14.71 2.59 -30.09
C GLY A 618 -13.92 2.38 -28.80
N ILE A 619 -14.60 2.60 -27.68
CA ILE A 619 -14.00 2.70 -26.34
C ILE A 619 -14.69 1.71 -25.42
N ILE A 620 -13.93 0.92 -24.65
CA ILE A 620 -14.46 0.00 -23.63
C ILE A 620 -13.96 0.46 -22.27
N ILE A 621 -14.87 0.77 -21.35
CA ILE A 621 -14.53 1.11 -19.96
C ILE A 621 -15.13 0.05 -19.06
N VAL A 622 -14.27 -0.65 -18.31
CA VAL A 622 -14.68 -1.74 -17.43
C VAL A 622 -14.51 -1.31 -16.00
N ARG A 623 -15.63 -1.22 -15.27
CA ARG A 623 -15.70 -0.99 -13.83
C ARG A 623 -15.99 -2.31 -13.14
N ASN A 624 -15.20 -2.66 -12.14
CA ASN A 624 -15.43 -3.86 -11.35
C ASN A 624 -15.68 -3.53 -9.88
N GLN A 625 -16.92 -3.70 -9.44
CA GLN A 625 -17.37 -3.45 -8.07
C GLN A 625 -17.44 -4.74 -7.23
N THR A 626 -17.12 -5.90 -7.83
CA THR A 626 -17.16 -7.18 -7.12
C THR A 626 -15.96 -7.34 -6.15
N SER A 627 -16.20 -8.05 -5.05
CA SER A 627 -15.14 -8.47 -4.12
C SER A 627 -14.37 -9.70 -4.59
N GLY A 628 -14.92 -10.49 -5.54
CA GLY A 628 -14.33 -11.76 -5.98
C GLY A 628 -13.18 -11.62 -6.98
N GLU A 629 -11.98 -12.07 -6.60
CA GLU A 629 -10.79 -12.07 -7.48
C GLU A 629 -11.00 -12.84 -8.79
N THR A 630 -11.73 -13.97 -8.73
CA THR A 630 -12.00 -14.83 -9.89
C THR A 630 -12.76 -14.09 -11.00
N VAL A 631 -13.76 -13.28 -10.64
CA VAL A 631 -14.53 -12.47 -11.61
C VAL A 631 -13.60 -11.51 -12.34
N LYS A 632 -12.77 -10.76 -11.58
CA LYS A 632 -11.89 -9.72 -12.13
C LYS A 632 -10.93 -10.31 -13.17
N ARG A 633 -10.28 -11.39 -12.77
CA ARG A 633 -9.27 -12.11 -13.55
C ARG A 633 -9.86 -12.74 -14.80
N MET A 634 -11.02 -13.41 -14.67
CA MET A 634 -11.72 -14.03 -15.79
C MET A 634 -12.12 -12.99 -16.84
N PHE A 635 -12.76 -11.91 -16.39
CA PHE A 635 -13.30 -10.90 -17.29
C PHE A 635 -12.21 -10.08 -17.98
N ALA A 636 -11.17 -9.66 -17.23
CA ALA A 636 -10.02 -8.99 -17.81
C ALA A 636 -9.33 -9.85 -18.87
N THR A 637 -9.06 -11.12 -18.55
CA THR A 637 -8.40 -12.05 -19.47
C THR A 637 -9.25 -12.26 -20.74
N ALA A 638 -10.56 -12.46 -20.59
CA ALA A 638 -11.46 -12.67 -21.71
C ALA A 638 -11.53 -11.44 -22.64
N LEU A 639 -11.72 -10.24 -22.10
CA LEU A 639 -11.81 -9.02 -22.90
C LEU A 639 -10.49 -8.68 -23.61
N ILE A 640 -9.35 -8.77 -22.91
CA ILE A 640 -8.04 -8.50 -23.50
C ILE A 640 -7.75 -9.51 -24.62
N ARG A 641 -8.11 -10.80 -24.43
CA ARG A 641 -7.93 -11.84 -25.46
C ARG A 641 -8.84 -11.61 -26.66
N ARG A 642 -10.13 -11.31 -26.47
CA ARG A 642 -11.04 -10.98 -27.58
C ARG A 642 -10.55 -9.76 -28.35
N ALA A 643 -10.13 -8.71 -27.64
CA ALA A 643 -9.58 -7.53 -28.27
C ALA A 643 -8.33 -7.84 -29.09
N TRP A 644 -7.42 -8.65 -28.55
CA TRP A 644 -6.24 -9.11 -29.26
C TRP A 644 -6.60 -9.90 -30.53
N VAL A 645 -7.55 -10.84 -30.44
CA VAL A 645 -7.99 -11.65 -31.58
C VAL A 645 -8.62 -10.77 -32.66
N ALA A 646 -9.49 -9.83 -32.29
CA ALA A 646 -10.11 -8.89 -33.24
C ALA A 646 -9.05 -8.14 -34.06
N VAL A 647 -8.04 -7.58 -33.38
CA VAL A 647 -6.96 -6.85 -34.03
C VAL A 647 -6.07 -7.79 -34.86
N ARG A 648 -5.75 -8.99 -34.36
CA ARG A 648 -4.87 -9.95 -35.05
C ARG A 648 -5.49 -10.48 -36.35
N GLU A 649 -6.79 -10.78 -36.33
CA GLU A 649 -7.50 -11.35 -37.47
C GLU A 649 -7.97 -10.28 -38.48
N ASN A 650 -7.99 -9.00 -38.10
CA ASN A 650 -8.26 -7.88 -38.99
C ASN A 650 -7.03 -6.98 -39.20
N PRO A 651 -6.25 -7.19 -40.29
CA PRO A 651 -5.10 -6.35 -40.62
C PRO A 651 -5.40 -4.87 -40.91
N LYS A 652 -6.68 -4.47 -40.94
CA LYS A 652 -7.13 -3.08 -41.12
C LYS A 652 -7.72 -2.47 -39.86
N ALA A 653 -7.73 -3.20 -38.74
CA ALA A 653 -8.19 -2.68 -37.47
C ALA A 653 -7.44 -1.38 -37.13
N PRO A 654 -8.13 -0.35 -36.61
CA PRO A 654 -7.46 0.85 -36.14
C PRO A 654 -6.55 0.52 -34.94
N PRO A 655 -5.55 1.37 -34.63
CA PRO A 655 -4.76 1.23 -33.43
C PRO A 655 -5.64 1.18 -32.18
N PHE A 656 -5.34 0.25 -31.28
CA PHE A 656 -6.15 0.00 -30.08
C PHE A 656 -5.27 -0.04 -28.83
N PHE A 657 -5.68 0.72 -27.81
CA PHE A 657 -4.87 0.96 -26.61
C PHE A 657 -5.54 0.36 -25.37
N VAL A 658 -4.89 -0.61 -24.75
CA VAL A 658 -5.36 -1.23 -23.51
C VAL A 658 -4.60 -0.64 -22.31
N VAL A 659 -5.33 -0.12 -21.33
CA VAL A 659 -4.81 0.40 -20.07
C VAL A 659 -5.39 -0.43 -18.94
N CYS A 660 -4.52 -1.12 -18.21
CA CYS A 660 -4.89 -1.90 -17.04
C CYS A 660 -4.36 -1.20 -15.79
N ASP A 661 -5.25 -0.58 -15.01
CA ASP A 661 -4.88 -0.19 -13.66
C ASP A 661 -4.78 -1.43 -12.77
N GLU A 662 -3.86 -1.41 -11.82
CA GLU A 662 -3.57 -2.51 -10.89
C GLU A 662 -3.55 -3.90 -11.57
N PHE A 663 -2.77 -4.00 -12.64
CA PHE A 663 -2.60 -5.19 -13.46
C PHE A 663 -2.24 -6.45 -12.65
N ASP A 664 -1.51 -6.28 -11.56
CA ASP A 664 -1.16 -7.32 -10.58
C ASP A 664 -2.39 -8.01 -9.96
N SER A 665 -3.54 -7.34 -9.88
CA SER A 665 -4.78 -7.92 -9.34
C SER A 665 -5.55 -8.80 -10.34
N ILE A 666 -5.34 -8.62 -11.64
CA ILE A 666 -6.13 -9.26 -12.71
C ILE A 666 -5.38 -10.36 -13.46
N VAL A 667 -4.13 -10.62 -13.11
CA VAL A 667 -3.24 -11.53 -13.84
C VAL A 667 -2.97 -12.84 -13.09
N THR A 668 -2.84 -13.94 -13.83
CA THR A 668 -2.38 -15.25 -13.31
C THR A 668 -1.40 -15.92 -14.27
N GLU A 669 -0.77 -17.04 -13.87
CA GLU A 669 0.15 -17.81 -14.72
C GLU A 669 -0.47 -18.25 -16.05
N GLU A 670 -1.78 -18.49 -16.06
CA GLU A 670 -2.57 -19.04 -17.17
C GLU A 670 -3.10 -17.96 -18.13
N SER A 671 -3.07 -16.68 -17.74
CA SER A 671 -3.68 -15.55 -18.45
C SER A 671 -3.17 -15.30 -19.88
N SER A 672 -2.12 -16.02 -20.34
CA SER A 672 -1.50 -15.93 -21.68
C SER A 672 -0.97 -14.56 -22.11
N ILE A 673 -1.03 -13.55 -21.23
CA ILE A 673 -0.67 -12.15 -21.52
C ILE A 673 0.78 -12.03 -22.03
N HIS A 674 1.68 -12.88 -21.54
CA HIS A 674 3.06 -12.97 -22.04
C HIS A 674 3.16 -13.25 -23.56
N THR A 675 2.21 -14.01 -24.11
CA THR A 675 2.15 -14.32 -25.56
C THR A 675 1.63 -13.11 -26.31
N ILE A 676 0.57 -12.46 -25.80
CA ILE A 676 0.01 -11.23 -26.38
C ILE A 676 1.09 -10.14 -26.43
N LEU A 677 1.79 -9.87 -25.34
CA LEU A 677 2.89 -8.88 -25.29
C LEU A 677 4.03 -9.18 -26.27
N SER A 678 4.23 -10.45 -26.65
CA SER A 678 5.28 -10.84 -27.59
C SER A 678 4.86 -10.69 -29.06
N GLU A 679 3.56 -10.82 -29.35
CA GLU A 679 3.02 -10.80 -30.72
C GLU A 679 2.44 -9.42 -31.10
N ALA A 680 1.82 -8.73 -30.14
CA ALA A 680 1.08 -7.48 -30.33
C ALA A 680 1.90 -6.31 -30.89
N ARG A 681 3.23 -6.34 -30.71
CA ARG A 681 4.16 -5.32 -31.23
C ARG A 681 4.03 -5.09 -32.74
N ALA A 682 3.56 -6.07 -33.50
CA ALA A 682 3.39 -5.97 -34.95
C ALA A 682 2.00 -5.47 -35.42
N PHE A 683 1.08 -5.17 -34.48
CA PHE A 683 -0.36 -5.04 -34.77
C PHE A 683 -1.00 -3.74 -34.23
N ASP A 684 -0.22 -2.69 -33.97
CA ASP A 684 -0.72 -1.41 -33.40
C ASP A 684 -1.62 -1.61 -32.16
N PHE A 685 -1.35 -2.68 -31.39
CA PHE A 685 -2.05 -3.07 -30.17
C PHE A 685 -1.15 -2.77 -28.97
N SER A 686 -1.36 -1.59 -28.36
CA SER A 686 -0.54 -1.13 -27.25
C SER A 686 -1.17 -1.54 -25.91
N ILE A 687 -0.34 -1.93 -24.96
CA ILE A 687 -0.79 -2.33 -23.61
C ILE A 687 0.03 -1.54 -22.59
N THR A 688 -0.65 -0.87 -21.68
CA THR A 688 -0.09 -0.14 -20.54
C THR A 688 -0.47 -0.86 -19.26
N LEU A 689 0.54 -1.38 -18.57
CA LEU A 689 0.40 -2.23 -17.39
C LEU A 689 0.86 -1.47 -16.15
N ALA A 690 -0.07 -1.13 -15.25
CA ALA A 690 0.27 -0.51 -13.98
C ALA A 690 0.31 -1.52 -12.84
N CYS A 691 1.41 -1.56 -12.07
CA CYS A 691 1.57 -2.49 -10.95
C CYS A 691 2.01 -1.78 -9.67
N GLN A 692 1.53 -2.28 -8.53
CA GLN A 692 1.94 -1.75 -7.23
C GLN A 692 3.13 -2.53 -6.66
N ASN A 693 2.98 -3.85 -6.59
CA ASN A 693 3.96 -4.75 -5.96
C ASN A 693 4.39 -5.86 -6.92
N PRO A 694 5.10 -5.51 -8.02
CA PRO A 694 5.47 -6.47 -9.05
C PRO A 694 6.34 -7.64 -8.56
N SER A 695 7.10 -7.52 -7.47
CA SER A 695 7.96 -8.62 -7.00
C SER A 695 7.17 -9.78 -6.39
N ASN A 696 6.03 -9.48 -5.75
CA ASN A 696 5.27 -10.46 -4.95
C ASN A 696 3.98 -10.90 -5.63
N GLN A 697 3.41 -10.06 -6.50
CA GLN A 697 2.07 -10.30 -7.07
C GLN A 697 2.10 -10.73 -8.54
N LEU A 698 3.20 -10.50 -9.27
CA LEU A 698 3.31 -10.93 -10.66
C LEU A 698 3.88 -12.34 -10.79
N PRO A 699 3.25 -13.21 -11.58
CA PRO A 699 3.85 -14.49 -11.91
C PRO A 699 5.16 -14.34 -12.67
N ASP A 700 6.11 -15.23 -12.37
CA ASP A 700 7.49 -15.24 -12.88
C ASP A 700 7.61 -15.07 -14.40
N ARG A 701 6.77 -15.80 -15.15
CA ARG A 701 6.76 -15.78 -16.61
C ARG A 701 6.29 -14.43 -17.16
N ILE A 702 5.35 -13.80 -16.47
CA ILE A 702 4.77 -12.52 -16.87
C ILE A 702 5.70 -11.39 -16.49
N ALA A 703 6.28 -11.41 -15.29
CA ALA A 703 7.33 -10.47 -14.89
C ALA A 703 8.49 -10.47 -15.89
N LYS A 704 9.00 -11.65 -16.28
CA LYS A 704 10.03 -11.78 -17.33
C LYS A 704 9.57 -11.24 -18.69
N SER A 705 8.30 -11.41 -19.04
CA SER A 705 7.77 -10.94 -20.32
C SER A 705 7.59 -9.42 -20.34
N ILE A 706 7.14 -8.82 -19.24
CA ILE A 706 7.11 -7.36 -19.06
C ILE A 706 8.53 -6.80 -19.19
N GLN A 707 9.51 -7.39 -18.52
CA GLN A 707 10.91 -6.95 -18.60
C GLN A 707 11.50 -7.03 -20.02
N ASN A 708 11.05 -7.99 -20.84
CA ASN A 708 11.58 -8.18 -22.19
C ASN A 708 10.81 -7.41 -23.26
N GLN A 709 9.49 -7.27 -23.10
CA GLN A 709 8.60 -6.74 -24.13
C GLN A 709 8.24 -5.28 -23.90
N CYS A 710 8.01 -4.85 -22.64
CA CYS A 710 7.83 -3.44 -22.34
C CYS A 710 9.18 -2.73 -22.49
N GLN A 711 9.29 -1.75 -23.39
CA GLN A 711 10.53 -0.95 -23.53
C GLN A 711 10.37 0.49 -23.05
N THR A 712 9.16 0.85 -22.59
CA THR A 712 8.90 2.09 -21.85
C THR A 712 8.59 1.76 -20.39
N PHE A 713 9.41 2.27 -19.48
CA PHE A 713 9.24 2.17 -18.03
C PHE A 713 8.99 3.54 -17.43
N LEU A 714 7.86 3.69 -16.73
CA LEU A 714 7.42 4.87 -16.00
C LEU A 714 7.31 4.52 -14.52
N SER A 715 8.33 4.82 -13.74
CA SER A 715 8.46 4.31 -12.39
C SER A 715 8.27 5.42 -11.38
N PHE A 716 7.20 5.36 -10.59
CA PHE A 716 7.04 6.10 -9.34
C PHE A 716 7.80 5.39 -8.21
N ASN A 717 7.74 5.98 -7.00
CA ASN A 717 8.26 5.37 -5.79
C ASN A 717 7.53 4.04 -5.47
N PRO A 718 8.22 2.89 -5.48
CA PRO A 718 7.61 1.57 -5.23
C PRO A 718 7.25 1.30 -3.77
N GLY A 719 7.64 2.15 -2.83
CA GLY A 719 7.34 2.00 -1.40
C GLY A 719 8.27 1.05 -0.66
N GLY A 720 8.63 -0.09 -1.27
CA GLY A 720 9.50 -1.12 -0.68
C GLY A 720 10.82 -1.35 -1.45
N PRO A 721 11.90 -1.81 -0.77
CA PRO A 721 13.17 -2.12 -1.43
C PRO A 721 13.09 -3.25 -2.47
N ASP A 722 12.24 -4.26 -2.27
CA ASP A 722 12.22 -5.44 -3.15
C ASP A 722 11.60 -5.13 -4.51
N ASP A 723 10.45 -4.47 -4.54
CA ASP A 723 9.87 -3.93 -5.77
C ASP A 723 10.82 -2.91 -6.43
N ALA A 724 11.47 -2.05 -5.64
CA ALA A 724 12.43 -1.08 -6.15
C ALA A 724 13.64 -1.72 -6.83
N LYS A 725 14.16 -2.85 -6.33
CA LYS A 725 15.26 -3.59 -7.00
C LYS A 725 14.82 -4.16 -8.35
N VAL A 726 13.62 -4.74 -8.41
CA VAL A 726 13.06 -5.31 -9.65
C VAL A 726 12.87 -4.21 -10.70
N ILE A 727 12.31 -3.06 -10.30
CA ILE A 727 12.08 -1.93 -11.19
C ILE A 727 13.41 -1.25 -11.58
N ALA A 728 14.34 -1.05 -10.64
CA ALA A 728 15.65 -0.43 -10.91
C ALA A 728 16.47 -1.23 -11.94
N ALA A 729 16.31 -2.55 -12.00
CA ALA A 729 16.96 -3.39 -13.01
C ALA A 729 16.59 -3.02 -14.46
N GLN A 730 15.45 -2.34 -14.66
CA GLN A 730 14.99 -1.85 -15.96
C GLN A 730 15.42 -0.41 -16.25
N HIS A 731 16.05 0.26 -15.28
CA HIS A 731 16.61 1.60 -15.43
C HIS A 731 18.11 1.57 -15.77
N SER A 732 18.66 2.73 -16.13
CA SER A 732 20.10 2.87 -16.38
C SER A 732 20.94 2.52 -15.15
N LYS A 733 22.18 2.10 -15.38
CA LYS A 733 23.06 1.53 -14.34
C LYS A 733 23.39 2.49 -13.19
N ASP A 734 23.16 3.77 -13.39
CA ASP A 734 23.35 4.86 -12.43
C ASP A 734 22.15 5.06 -11.50
N ILE A 735 21.01 4.40 -11.78
CA ILE A 735 19.80 4.42 -10.95
C ILE A 735 19.80 3.18 -10.04
N GLU A 736 19.89 3.43 -8.75
CA GLU A 736 19.82 2.38 -7.73
C GLU A 736 18.39 2.26 -7.17
N TRP A 737 18.09 1.17 -6.46
CA TRP A 737 16.78 0.98 -5.83
C TRP A 737 16.44 2.12 -4.84
N ASP A 738 17.44 2.67 -4.16
CA ASP A 738 17.27 3.76 -3.19
C ASP A 738 16.85 5.08 -3.86
N ASP A 739 17.26 5.31 -5.11
CA ASP A 739 16.80 6.47 -5.90
C ASP A 739 15.29 6.43 -6.16
N LEU A 740 14.73 5.23 -6.32
CA LEU A 740 13.29 5.03 -6.53
C LEU A 740 12.52 5.18 -5.21
N THR A 741 13.00 4.59 -4.11
CA THR A 741 12.34 4.66 -2.79
C THR A 741 12.40 6.06 -2.18
N ASN A 742 13.38 6.88 -2.54
CA ASN A 742 13.49 8.27 -2.10
C ASN A 742 12.80 9.29 -3.01
N MET A 743 12.08 8.83 -4.04
CA MET A 743 11.36 9.71 -4.95
C MET A 743 10.09 10.27 -4.33
N SER A 744 9.86 11.58 -4.52
CA SER A 744 8.64 12.27 -4.08
C SER A 744 7.41 11.82 -4.86
N LYS A 745 6.21 12.13 -4.33
CA LYS A 745 4.95 11.93 -5.06
C LYS A 745 4.96 12.71 -6.39
N TYR A 746 4.21 12.20 -7.36
CA TYR A 746 4.00 12.82 -8.68
C TYR A 746 5.27 12.98 -9.52
N ARG A 747 6.33 12.25 -9.18
CA ARG A 747 7.58 12.20 -9.91
C ARG A 747 7.87 10.78 -10.33
N ILE A 748 8.31 10.64 -11.58
CA ILE A 748 8.70 9.36 -12.16
C ILE A 748 10.16 9.40 -12.62
N TYR A 749 10.80 8.24 -12.57
CA TYR A 749 11.89 7.93 -13.49
C TYR A 749 11.29 7.31 -14.74
N MET A 750 11.68 7.87 -15.88
CA MET A 750 11.27 7.42 -17.19
C MET A 750 12.46 6.85 -17.94
N ARG A 751 12.24 5.74 -18.64
CA ARG A 751 13.17 5.18 -19.62
C ARG A 751 12.37 4.71 -20.82
N THR A 752 12.78 5.13 -22.01
CA THR A 752 12.06 4.86 -23.27
C THR A 752 13.05 4.89 -24.45
N HIS A 753 12.56 4.93 -25.68
CA HIS A 753 13.36 5.05 -26.89
C HIS A 753 13.38 6.48 -27.43
N ASP A 754 14.49 6.87 -28.04
CA ASP A 754 14.63 8.12 -28.79
C ASP A 754 14.17 7.97 -30.26
N GLU A 755 14.23 9.06 -31.03
CA GLU A 755 13.91 9.09 -32.46
C GLU A 755 14.73 8.11 -33.33
N ASN A 756 15.84 7.56 -32.82
CA ASN A 756 16.71 6.61 -33.51
C ASN A 756 16.48 5.16 -33.03
N ASP A 757 15.40 4.90 -32.29
CA ASP A 757 15.09 3.61 -31.67
C ASP A 757 16.19 3.13 -30.70
N GLN A 758 16.88 4.08 -30.05
CA GLN A 758 17.86 3.79 -29.01
C GLN A 758 17.27 3.99 -27.63
N LEU A 759 17.47 3.01 -26.76
CA LEU A 759 17.05 3.10 -25.36
C LEU A 759 17.79 4.25 -24.67
N THR A 760 17.04 5.17 -24.10
CA THR A 760 17.57 6.36 -23.44
C THR A 760 18.28 6.01 -22.12
N HIS A 761 19.04 6.97 -21.59
CA HIS A 761 19.31 6.96 -20.15
C HIS A 761 18.00 7.16 -19.37
N SER A 762 17.95 6.74 -18.10
CA SER A 762 16.83 7.03 -17.21
C SER A 762 16.82 8.50 -16.81
N TYR A 763 15.68 9.17 -16.90
CA TYR A 763 15.56 10.58 -16.56
C TYR A 763 14.34 10.85 -15.68
N LYS A 764 14.43 11.87 -14.81
CA LYS A 764 13.32 12.23 -13.92
C LYS A 764 12.36 13.19 -14.60
N VAL A 765 11.08 12.94 -14.38
CA VAL A 765 9.96 13.73 -14.91
C VAL A 765 9.01 14.06 -13.75
N ASP A 766 8.69 15.33 -13.60
CA ASP A 766 7.53 15.77 -12.84
C ASP A 766 6.30 15.46 -13.70
N ALA A 767 5.55 14.43 -13.29
CA ALA A 767 4.38 13.97 -14.01
C ALA A 767 3.28 15.04 -13.98
N PHE A 768 2.48 15.11 -15.04
CA PHE A 768 1.44 16.11 -15.11
C PHE A 768 0.37 15.92 -14.02
N PRO A 769 -0.12 17.02 -13.39
CA PRO A 769 -1.34 16.99 -12.59
C PRO A 769 -2.56 16.56 -13.43
N PRO A 770 -3.69 16.20 -12.80
CA PRO A 770 -4.90 15.81 -13.52
C PRO A 770 -5.33 16.89 -14.52
N ILE A 771 -5.61 16.50 -15.77
CA ILE A 771 -5.97 17.44 -16.85
C ILE A 771 -7.21 18.26 -16.51
N ASP A 772 -8.17 17.68 -15.81
CA ASP A 772 -9.42 18.27 -15.37
C ASP A 772 -9.27 19.33 -14.28
N GLU A 773 -8.18 19.30 -13.50
CA GLU A 773 -7.89 20.35 -12.52
C GLU A 773 -7.20 21.58 -13.13
N VAL A 774 -6.43 21.37 -14.21
CA VAL A 774 -5.62 22.43 -14.84
C VAL A 774 -6.28 23.09 -16.05
N ALA A 775 -7.28 22.43 -16.63
CA ALA A 775 -8.01 22.99 -17.75
C ALA A 775 -8.96 24.10 -17.28
N ASN A 776 -8.88 25.26 -17.92
CA ASN A 776 -9.83 26.37 -17.69
C ASN A 776 -11.20 26.11 -18.34
N GLU A 777 -11.32 25.04 -19.11
CA GLU A 777 -12.56 24.55 -19.73
C GLU A 777 -13.05 23.36 -18.90
N ASN A 778 -14.37 23.15 -18.80
CA ASN A 778 -14.94 21.95 -18.18
C ASN A 778 -14.63 20.73 -19.05
N ILE A 779 -13.39 20.22 -18.97
CA ILE A 779 -12.97 18.99 -19.64
C ILE A 779 -13.57 17.77 -18.95
N ALA A 780 -13.70 17.83 -17.62
CA ALA A 780 -14.43 16.83 -16.86
C ALA A 780 -15.91 17.18 -16.72
N ARG A 781 -16.76 16.19 -16.93
CA ARG A 781 -18.16 16.20 -16.52
C ARG A 781 -18.27 16.25 -15.00
N SER A 782 -19.34 16.87 -14.51
CA SER A 782 -19.71 16.75 -13.10
C SER A 782 -20.14 15.32 -12.78
N GLU A 783 -20.09 14.93 -11.49
CA GLU A 783 -20.52 13.61 -11.01
C GLU A 783 -21.94 13.25 -11.50
N ALA A 784 -22.87 14.22 -11.48
CA ALA A 784 -24.24 14.01 -11.96
C ALA A 784 -24.34 13.80 -13.49
N GLU A 785 -23.47 14.46 -14.27
CA GLU A 785 -23.41 14.26 -15.72
C GLU A 785 -22.75 12.93 -16.08
N THR A 786 -21.74 12.50 -15.31
CA THR A 786 -21.12 11.17 -15.44
C THR A 786 -22.11 10.06 -15.13
N GLU A 787 -22.89 10.19 -14.05
CA GLU A 787 -23.92 9.21 -13.70
C GLU A 787 -25.02 9.13 -14.78
N GLN A 788 -25.42 10.27 -15.33
CA GLN A 788 -26.36 10.30 -16.46
C GLN A 788 -25.78 9.61 -17.70
N LEU A 789 -24.50 9.85 -18.01
CA LEU A 789 -23.82 9.17 -19.11
C LEU A 789 -23.78 7.65 -18.89
N ILE A 790 -23.45 7.19 -17.68
CA ILE A 790 -23.48 5.75 -17.32
C ILE A 790 -24.87 5.17 -17.61
N SER A 791 -25.93 5.82 -17.12
CA SER A 791 -27.31 5.39 -17.38
C SER A 791 -27.63 5.33 -18.87
N ASP A 792 -27.24 6.35 -19.65
CA ASP A 792 -27.51 6.42 -21.09
C ASP A 792 -26.76 5.32 -21.87
N LEU A 793 -25.51 5.04 -21.48
CA LEU A 793 -24.69 3.98 -22.06
C LEU A 793 -25.25 2.59 -21.75
N LEU A 794 -25.65 2.33 -20.51
CA LEU A 794 -26.30 1.08 -20.12
C LEU A 794 -27.68 0.93 -20.77
N ASP A 795 -28.40 2.02 -21.01
CA ASP A 795 -29.66 1.99 -21.74
C ASP A 795 -29.49 1.64 -23.21
N LYS A 796 -28.40 2.12 -23.82
CA LYS A 796 -28.05 1.93 -25.23
C LYS A 796 -27.45 0.55 -25.52
N HIS A 797 -26.54 0.09 -24.68
CA HIS A 797 -25.73 -1.12 -24.90
C HIS A 797 -26.12 -2.29 -24.00
N GLY A 798 -26.79 -2.04 -22.88
CA GLY A 798 -27.16 -3.06 -21.92
C GLY A 798 -28.50 -3.75 -22.20
N THR A 799 -28.66 -4.94 -21.62
CA THR A 799 -29.93 -5.67 -21.57
C THR A 799 -30.43 -5.73 -20.13
N ARG A 800 -31.73 -5.99 -19.94
CA ARG A 800 -32.32 -6.17 -18.61
C ARG A 800 -31.61 -7.31 -17.89
N ARG A 801 -31.27 -7.10 -16.61
CA ARG A 801 -30.80 -8.19 -15.74
C ARG A 801 -31.83 -9.30 -15.64
N ARG A 802 -31.35 -10.54 -15.78
CA ARG A 802 -32.17 -11.75 -15.68
C ARG A 802 -32.05 -12.32 -14.28
N THR A 803 -33.17 -12.75 -13.73
CA THR A 803 -33.18 -13.44 -12.43
C THR A 803 -32.56 -14.83 -12.55
N ASN A 804 -32.15 -15.39 -11.42
CA ASN A 804 -31.61 -16.74 -11.33
C ASN A 804 -32.57 -17.81 -11.90
N ALA A 805 -33.87 -17.66 -11.66
CA ALA A 805 -34.90 -18.54 -12.21
C ALA A 805 -34.99 -18.43 -13.74
N GLU A 806 -34.91 -17.22 -14.30
CA GLU A 806 -34.91 -17.00 -15.75
C GLU A 806 -33.68 -17.66 -16.39
N ILE A 807 -32.48 -17.40 -15.84
CA ILE A 807 -31.21 -17.97 -16.30
C ILE A 807 -31.27 -19.51 -16.33
N LYS A 808 -31.77 -20.14 -15.27
CA LYS A 808 -31.91 -21.60 -15.23
C LYS A 808 -32.91 -22.13 -16.25
N SER A 809 -34.05 -21.47 -16.41
CA SER A 809 -35.12 -21.89 -17.34
C SER A 809 -34.74 -21.76 -18.82
N GLU A 810 -33.80 -20.87 -19.14
CA GLU A 810 -33.28 -20.64 -20.50
C GLU A 810 -32.27 -21.72 -20.93
N SER A 811 -31.63 -22.40 -19.98
CA SER A 811 -30.64 -23.45 -20.24
C SER A 811 -31.26 -24.63 -21.01
N ARG A 812 -30.62 -25.00 -22.12
CA ARG A 812 -31.08 -26.07 -23.02
C ARG A 812 -30.74 -27.46 -22.50
N PHE A 813 -29.69 -27.54 -21.68
CA PHE A 813 -29.20 -28.79 -21.11
C PHE A 813 -29.64 -28.98 -19.67
N HIS A 814 -30.21 -27.95 -19.03
CA HIS A 814 -30.92 -28.13 -17.78
C HIS A 814 -31.94 -29.26 -17.94
N PRO A 815 -32.03 -30.21 -17.00
CA PRO A 815 -33.02 -31.28 -17.06
C PRO A 815 -34.41 -30.67 -16.96
N SER A 816 -35.00 -30.32 -18.10
CA SER A 816 -36.42 -30.01 -18.19
C SER A 816 -37.17 -31.26 -17.75
N GLU A 817 -37.97 -31.19 -16.69
CA GLU A 817 -39.04 -32.17 -16.46
C GLU A 817 -39.87 -32.26 -17.74
N GLY A 818 -39.64 -33.34 -18.49
CA GLY A 818 -39.91 -33.37 -19.92
C GLY A 818 -41.40 -33.20 -20.24
N GLY A 819 -41.71 -32.33 -21.19
CA GLY A 819 -42.93 -32.47 -21.98
C GLY A 819 -44.26 -32.52 -21.21
N GLY A 820 -44.40 -31.71 -20.16
CA GLY A 820 -45.60 -30.93 -19.80
C GLY A 820 -46.63 -31.52 -18.81
N PRO A 821 -47.31 -30.69 -17.99
CA PRO A 821 -47.04 -29.31 -17.57
C PRO A 821 -46.35 -29.25 -16.18
N SER A 822 -45.45 -28.27 -16.01
CA SER A 822 -45.03 -27.65 -14.73
C SER A 822 -44.93 -28.53 -13.47
N ARG A 823 -43.69 -28.89 -13.12
CA ARG A 823 -43.07 -28.91 -11.78
C ARG A 823 -41.58 -29.21 -12.04
N ASP A 824 -40.68 -28.25 -11.91
CA ASP A 824 -40.00 -27.83 -10.69
C ASP A 824 -39.09 -28.93 -10.09
N THR A 825 -37.89 -29.08 -10.65
CA THR A 825 -36.81 -29.93 -10.09
C THR A 825 -35.58 -29.14 -9.63
N ASP A 826 -35.54 -27.81 -9.82
CA ASP A 826 -34.70 -26.95 -8.96
C ASP A 826 -35.33 -26.70 -7.59
N ASP A 827 -36.65 -26.89 -7.49
CA ASP A 827 -37.36 -26.89 -6.22
C ASP A 827 -36.95 -28.10 -5.37
N GLU A 828 -36.47 -29.23 -5.90
CA GLU A 828 -36.09 -30.33 -4.99
C GLU A 828 -34.83 -30.04 -4.17
N ALA A 829 -33.96 -29.11 -4.57
CA ALA A 829 -32.78 -28.71 -3.77
C ALA A 829 -33.02 -27.42 -2.99
N VAL A 830 -33.57 -26.37 -3.65
CA VAL A 830 -33.93 -25.11 -2.98
C VAL A 830 -35.16 -25.29 -2.10
N ALA A 831 -36.21 -25.97 -2.59
CA ALA A 831 -37.28 -26.41 -1.71
C ALA A 831 -36.83 -27.55 -0.80
N SER A 832 -35.71 -28.28 -0.96
CA SER A 832 -35.20 -29.10 0.16
C SER A 832 -34.59 -28.25 1.27
N ALA A 833 -33.87 -27.17 0.96
CA ALA A 833 -33.29 -26.28 1.96
C ALA A 833 -34.38 -25.45 2.66
N ASP A 834 -35.31 -24.86 1.91
CA ASP A 834 -36.48 -24.16 2.47
C ASP A 834 -37.45 -25.14 3.15
N THR A 835 -37.56 -26.39 2.68
CA THR A 835 -38.28 -27.46 3.41
C THR A 835 -37.58 -27.83 4.70
N ASP A 836 -36.26 -28.01 4.69
CA ASP A 836 -35.50 -28.36 5.89
C ASP A 836 -35.50 -27.20 6.89
N ALA A 837 -35.46 -25.95 6.42
CA ALA A 837 -35.65 -24.74 7.20
C ALA A 837 -37.08 -24.64 7.78
N ALA A 838 -38.12 -24.96 6.99
CA ALA A 838 -39.50 -24.99 7.47
C ALA A 838 -39.75 -26.13 8.48
N VAL A 839 -39.18 -27.31 8.26
CA VAL A 839 -39.23 -28.46 9.18
C VAL A 839 -38.49 -28.14 10.48
N LYS A 840 -37.32 -27.49 10.38
CA LYS A 840 -36.56 -26.97 11.52
C LYS A 840 -37.34 -25.90 12.28
N ALA A 841 -37.98 -24.97 11.59
CA ALA A 841 -38.80 -23.93 12.22
C ALA A 841 -39.98 -24.54 13.01
N VAL A 842 -40.67 -25.55 12.46
CA VAL A 842 -41.73 -26.26 13.20
C VAL A 842 -41.16 -27.04 14.39
N TYR A 843 -39.98 -27.65 14.25
CA TYR A 843 -39.31 -28.36 15.33
C TYR A 843 -38.91 -27.42 16.47
N ASP A 844 -38.21 -26.32 16.16
CA ASP A 844 -37.80 -25.29 17.13
C ASP A 844 -39.01 -24.64 17.82
N GLU A 845 -40.08 -24.35 17.07
CA GLU A 845 -41.31 -23.81 17.66
C GLU A 845 -42.00 -24.83 18.58
N SER A 846 -41.93 -26.13 18.28
CA SER A 846 -42.47 -27.18 19.16
C SER A 846 -41.73 -27.27 20.49
N ILE A 847 -40.41 -27.07 20.49
CA ILE A 847 -39.59 -27.00 21.69
C ILE A 847 -39.96 -25.77 22.52
N ARG A 848 -40.17 -24.61 21.87
CA ARG A 848 -40.48 -23.35 22.57
C ARG A 848 -41.91 -23.31 23.13
N ALA A 849 -42.90 -23.72 22.33
CA ALA A 849 -44.30 -23.65 22.71
C ALA A 849 -44.70 -24.73 23.74
N ASN A 850 -44.13 -25.94 23.63
CA ASN A 850 -44.56 -27.10 24.41
C ASN A 850 -43.46 -27.73 25.28
N GLY A 851 -42.21 -27.29 25.14
CA GLY A 851 -41.08 -27.84 25.88
C GLY A 851 -40.56 -29.18 25.37
N GLU A 852 -41.01 -29.68 24.23
CA GLU A 852 -40.55 -30.96 23.67
C GLU A 852 -40.65 -30.92 22.14
N GLY A 853 -39.57 -31.32 21.46
CA GLY A 853 -39.52 -31.49 20.01
C GLY A 853 -40.56 -32.49 19.51
N CYS A 854 -40.90 -32.44 18.22
CA CYS A 854 -41.85 -33.36 17.60
C CYS A 854 -43.26 -33.35 18.24
N THR A 855 -43.66 -32.24 18.88
CA THR A 855 -45.02 -32.04 19.40
C THR A 855 -45.85 -31.14 18.47
N TRP A 856 -47.18 -31.14 18.65
CA TRP A 856 -48.08 -30.36 17.81
C TRP A 856 -48.04 -28.87 18.17
N VAL A 857 -47.78 -28.01 17.19
CA VAL A 857 -47.89 -26.55 17.30
C VAL A 857 -48.91 -26.01 16.31
N SER A 858 -49.58 -24.91 16.66
CA SER A 858 -50.47 -24.25 15.71
C SER A 858 -49.67 -23.64 14.57
N ALA A 859 -50.16 -23.83 13.35
CA ALA A 859 -49.74 -23.17 12.13
C ALA A 859 -49.38 -21.69 12.32
N ASP A 860 -50.28 -20.92 12.95
CA ASP A 860 -50.11 -19.49 13.20
C ASP A 860 -48.92 -19.19 14.11
N ALA A 861 -48.62 -20.05 15.08
CA ALA A 861 -47.49 -19.86 16.01
C ALA A 861 -46.15 -20.17 15.35
N ALA A 862 -46.12 -21.12 14.40
CA ALA A 862 -44.90 -21.46 13.66
C ALA A 862 -44.65 -20.50 12.47
N THR A 863 -45.65 -19.72 12.05
CA THR A 863 -45.58 -18.90 10.82
C THR A 863 -44.43 -17.90 10.86
N ASP A 864 -44.29 -17.12 11.94
CA ASP A 864 -43.25 -16.09 12.05
C ASP A 864 -41.84 -16.72 12.00
N ARG A 865 -41.67 -17.90 12.60
CA ARG A 865 -40.38 -18.62 12.60
C ARG A 865 -40.07 -19.25 11.25
N ILE A 866 -41.07 -19.81 10.57
CA ILE A 866 -40.91 -20.35 9.22
C ILE A 866 -40.50 -19.22 8.27
N GLN A 867 -41.16 -18.05 8.36
CA GLN A 867 -40.80 -16.88 7.55
C GLN A 867 -39.41 -16.33 7.85
N ARG A 868 -38.93 -16.46 9.10
CA ARG A 868 -37.57 -16.04 9.48
C ARG A 868 -36.49 -17.00 8.97
N TYR A 869 -36.75 -18.30 8.95
CA TYR A 869 -35.77 -19.31 8.57
C TYR A 869 -35.73 -19.60 7.07
N VAL A 870 -36.83 -19.34 6.36
CA VAL A 870 -36.93 -19.50 4.91
C VAL A 870 -36.42 -18.22 4.25
N GLU A 871 -35.40 -18.33 3.40
CA GLU A 871 -34.73 -17.17 2.78
C GLU A 871 -35.61 -16.47 1.72
N SER A 872 -36.67 -17.15 1.25
CA SER A 872 -37.58 -16.64 0.23
C SER A 872 -38.73 -15.82 0.84
N GLU A 873 -39.01 -14.62 0.29
CA GLU A 873 -40.18 -13.80 0.67
C GLU A 873 -41.51 -14.44 0.18
N LEU A 874 -41.93 -15.53 0.83
CA LEU A 874 -43.14 -16.26 0.49
C LEU A 874 -44.38 -15.58 1.08
N SER A 875 -45.43 -15.41 0.26
CA SER A 875 -46.74 -15.05 0.78
C SER A 875 -47.33 -16.19 1.63
N LEU A 876 -48.20 -15.87 2.59
CA LEU A 876 -48.84 -16.87 3.48
C LEU A 876 -49.49 -18.04 2.71
N GLY A 877 -50.01 -17.81 1.50
CA GLY A 877 -50.57 -18.88 0.67
C GLY A 877 -49.52 -19.82 0.06
N GLN A 878 -48.38 -19.28 -0.36
CA GLN A 878 -47.28 -20.07 -0.93
C GLN A 878 -46.54 -20.86 0.15
N LEU A 879 -46.43 -20.29 1.35
CA LEU A 879 -45.89 -20.97 2.52
C LEU A 879 -46.74 -22.19 2.90
N TRP A 880 -48.07 -22.10 2.76
CA TRP A 880 -48.96 -23.26 2.94
C TRP A 880 -48.80 -24.34 1.87
N ASP A 881 -48.75 -23.94 0.60
CA ASP A 881 -48.54 -24.88 -0.50
C ASP A 881 -47.19 -25.61 -0.38
N ALA A 882 -46.16 -24.94 0.15
CA ALA A 882 -44.86 -25.52 0.45
C ALA A 882 -44.93 -26.53 1.61
N LEU A 883 -45.58 -26.19 2.73
CA LEU A 883 -45.73 -27.09 3.89
C LEU A 883 -46.54 -28.35 3.57
N GLU A 884 -47.58 -28.25 2.73
CA GLU A 884 -48.35 -29.41 2.26
C GLU A 884 -47.57 -30.32 1.31
N SER A 885 -46.52 -29.80 0.67
CA SER A 885 -45.67 -30.57 -0.26
C SER A 885 -44.65 -31.46 0.45
N ILE A 886 -44.40 -31.23 1.75
CA ILE A 886 -43.45 -31.99 2.56
C ILE A 886 -43.99 -33.41 2.81
N PRO A 887 -43.19 -34.47 2.60
CA PRO A 887 -43.63 -35.84 2.88
C PRO A 887 -44.16 -36.00 4.31
N SER A 888 -45.31 -36.66 4.47
CA SER A 888 -45.98 -36.84 5.77
C SER A 888 -45.18 -37.65 6.78
N ASP A 889 -44.17 -38.38 6.32
CA ASP A 889 -43.22 -39.08 7.18
C ASP A 889 -42.12 -38.17 7.71
N VAL A 890 -41.99 -36.92 7.25
CA VAL A 890 -41.07 -35.87 7.73
C VAL A 890 -41.82 -34.81 8.54
N LEU A 891 -42.97 -34.32 8.05
CA LEU A 891 -43.81 -33.31 8.70
C LEU A 891 -45.29 -33.70 8.61
N GLU A 892 -45.98 -33.78 9.74
CA GLU A 892 -47.42 -34.07 9.79
C GLU A 892 -48.24 -32.78 9.94
N VAL A 893 -49.36 -32.72 9.22
CA VAL A 893 -50.33 -31.61 9.24
C VAL A 893 -51.70 -32.15 9.66
N GLU A 894 -52.34 -31.52 10.64
CA GLU A 894 -53.67 -31.88 11.14
C GLU A 894 -54.58 -30.65 11.26
N GLU A 895 -55.76 -30.69 10.63
CA GLU A 895 -56.82 -29.68 10.81
C GLU A 895 -57.63 -30.00 12.07
N ARG A 896 -57.69 -29.05 13.02
CA ARG A 896 -58.50 -29.12 14.25
C ARG A 896 -59.59 -28.05 14.24
N ASP A 897 -60.56 -28.18 15.16
CA ASP A 897 -61.73 -27.28 15.24
C ASP A 897 -61.37 -25.78 15.42
N ASP A 898 -60.15 -25.48 15.87
CA ASP A 898 -59.62 -24.15 16.17
C ASP A 898 -58.46 -23.69 15.26
N GLY A 899 -58.02 -24.49 14.29
CA GLY A 899 -56.98 -24.10 13.33
C GLY A 899 -56.16 -25.28 12.80
N MET A 900 -55.15 -24.97 11.99
CA MET A 900 -54.19 -25.96 11.48
C MET A 900 -53.07 -26.19 12.48
N TYR A 901 -52.63 -27.45 12.61
CA TYR A 901 -51.52 -27.84 13.48
C TYR A 901 -50.46 -28.59 12.69
N LEU A 902 -49.20 -28.33 13.03
CA LEU A 902 -48.01 -28.91 12.40
C LEU A 902 -47.21 -29.68 13.44
N ARG A 903 -46.55 -30.76 13.03
CA ARG A 903 -45.67 -31.55 13.88
C ARG A 903 -44.57 -32.24 13.08
N THR A 904 -43.32 -32.01 13.46
CA THR A 904 -42.17 -32.75 12.93
C THR A 904 -42.20 -34.20 13.42
N THR A 905 -41.92 -35.16 12.54
CA THR A 905 -41.82 -36.59 12.92
C THR A 905 -40.40 -36.94 13.38
N PRO A 906 -40.16 -38.12 13.98
CA PRO A 906 -38.79 -38.58 14.28
C PRO A 906 -37.86 -38.67 13.06
N THR A 907 -38.42 -38.89 11.86
CA THR A 907 -37.65 -38.87 10.60
C THR A 907 -37.29 -37.45 10.22
N GLY A 908 -38.20 -36.48 10.39
CA GLY A 908 -37.93 -35.06 10.17
C GLY A 908 -36.89 -34.51 11.15
N GLU A 909 -36.96 -34.90 12.42
CA GLU A 909 -35.94 -34.59 13.43
C GLU A 909 -34.57 -35.14 13.03
N THR A 910 -34.51 -36.40 12.56
CA THR A 910 -33.25 -37.01 12.10
C THR A 910 -32.70 -36.31 10.85
N ARG A 911 -33.58 -35.79 9.99
CA ARG A 911 -33.22 -35.07 8.77
C ARG A 911 -32.59 -33.72 9.07
N ILE A 912 -33.10 -32.97 10.05
CA ILE A 912 -32.55 -31.64 10.41
C ILE A 912 -31.38 -31.70 11.40
N LEU A 913 -31.28 -32.76 12.22
CA LEU A 913 -30.17 -32.96 13.18
C LEU A 913 -29.07 -33.90 12.65
N GLY A 914 -29.19 -34.39 11.41
CA GLY A 914 -28.30 -35.39 10.82
C GLY A 914 -27.28 -34.79 9.84
N THR A 915 -26.02 -34.69 10.25
CA THR A 915 -24.91 -34.41 9.32
C THR A 915 -24.42 -35.73 8.69
N GLY A 916 -24.22 -35.75 7.37
CA GLY A 916 -24.11 -36.93 6.50
C GLY A 916 -23.29 -38.17 6.96
N ASP A 917 -23.61 -39.31 6.37
CA ASP A 917 -23.00 -40.63 6.65
C ASP A 917 -21.57 -40.75 6.12
N SER A 918 -20.58 -40.36 6.93
CA SER A 918 -19.19 -40.82 6.75
C SER A 918 -18.76 -41.71 7.92
N GLU A 919 -18.74 -43.03 7.70
CA GLU A 919 -18.09 -44.00 8.58
C GLU A 919 -16.57 -43.88 8.47
N ASN A 920 -15.94 -43.03 9.29
CA ASN A 920 -14.55 -43.21 9.70
C ASN A 920 -14.27 -42.58 11.07
N THR A 921 -14.23 -43.43 12.08
CA THR A 921 -13.54 -43.27 13.38
C THR A 921 -13.53 -41.86 14.01
N GLY A 922 -14.66 -41.43 14.59
CA GLY A 922 -14.73 -40.27 15.50
C GLY A 922 -16.10 -39.56 15.60
N GLY A 923 -16.89 -39.54 14.51
CA GLY A 923 -18.04 -38.62 14.37
C GLY A 923 -19.31 -38.94 15.16
N GLY A 924 -19.52 -40.18 15.65
CA GLY A 924 -20.77 -40.55 16.33
C GLY A 924 -20.97 -39.88 17.70
N LYS A 925 -19.89 -39.55 18.42
CA LYS A 925 -19.97 -38.98 19.78
C LYS A 925 -20.11 -37.46 19.80
N HIS A 926 -19.48 -36.74 18.86
CA HIS A 926 -19.67 -35.28 18.68
C HIS A 926 -21.12 -34.98 18.31
N ARG A 927 -21.65 -35.71 17.31
CA ARG A 927 -23.04 -35.55 16.86
C ARG A 927 -24.07 -35.82 17.96
N GLN A 928 -23.87 -36.86 18.78
CA GLN A 928 -24.76 -37.12 19.91
C GLN A 928 -24.66 -36.03 21.00
N LEU A 929 -23.52 -35.38 21.15
CA LEU A 929 -23.35 -34.29 22.12
C LEU A 929 -24.06 -33.00 21.66
N LEU A 930 -23.93 -32.65 20.37
CA LEU A 930 -24.68 -31.55 19.75
C LEU A 930 -26.19 -31.79 19.82
N LYS A 931 -26.63 -33.02 19.50
CA LYS A 931 -28.04 -33.40 19.59
C LYS A 931 -28.61 -33.29 21.01
N ASP A 932 -27.86 -33.73 22.02
CA ASP A 932 -28.29 -33.63 23.42
C ASP A 932 -28.32 -32.17 23.92
N ALA A 933 -27.53 -31.25 23.34
CA ALA A 933 -27.52 -29.84 23.72
C ALA A 933 -28.53 -28.97 22.94
N TYR A 934 -29.05 -29.47 21.80
CA TYR A 934 -29.91 -28.72 20.89
C TYR A 934 -31.19 -28.20 21.55
N ASP A 935 -31.97 -29.11 22.16
CA ASP A 935 -33.23 -28.79 22.81
C ASP A 935 -33.04 -27.85 24.03
N PRO A 936 -32.09 -28.11 24.95
CA PRO A 936 -31.77 -27.17 26.03
C PRO A 936 -31.34 -25.77 25.58
N LEU A 937 -30.50 -25.64 24.55
CA LEU A 937 -30.06 -24.34 24.02
C LEU A 937 -31.22 -23.60 23.35
N THR A 938 -32.06 -24.31 22.60
CA THR A 938 -33.26 -23.73 21.97
C THR A 938 -34.26 -23.21 23.01
N LYS A 939 -34.36 -23.88 24.17
CA LYS A 939 -35.19 -23.43 25.30
C LYS A 939 -34.67 -22.17 25.99
N LEU A 940 -33.37 -21.88 25.90
CA LEU A 940 -32.78 -20.62 26.39
C LEU A 940 -33.09 -19.43 25.48
N GLY A 941 -33.77 -19.64 24.35
CA GLY A 941 -34.09 -18.59 23.37
C GLY A 941 -33.08 -18.48 22.23
N LEU A 942 -32.04 -19.32 22.20
CA LEU A 942 -31.04 -19.36 21.13
C LEU A 942 -31.62 -20.05 19.87
N VAL A 943 -31.19 -19.58 18.70
CA VAL A 943 -31.35 -20.27 17.43
C VAL A 943 -30.09 -21.09 17.18
N VAL A 944 -30.23 -22.42 17.12
CA VAL A 944 -29.10 -23.34 16.93
C VAL A 944 -29.03 -23.79 15.47
N SER A 945 -27.85 -23.61 14.86
CA SER A 945 -27.56 -23.96 13.47
C SER A 945 -26.39 -24.94 13.40
N LEU A 946 -26.55 -26.05 12.67
CA LEU A 946 -25.52 -27.10 12.53
C LEU A 946 -25.11 -27.19 11.05
N PRO A 947 -24.02 -26.54 10.63
CA PRO A 947 -23.61 -26.51 9.22
C PRO A 947 -23.09 -27.88 8.75
N ASN A 948 -23.29 -28.19 7.47
CA ASN A 948 -22.64 -29.34 6.82
C ASN A 948 -21.15 -29.01 6.62
N GLN A 949 -20.25 -29.76 7.27
CA GLN A 949 -18.82 -29.49 7.24
C GLN A 949 -18.16 -29.95 5.93
N ASP A 950 -18.21 -29.10 4.89
CA ASP A 950 -17.43 -29.25 3.66
C ASP A 950 -16.10 -28.46 3.75
N GLY A 951 -15.27 -28.79 4.74
CA GLY A 951 -13.95 -28.16 4.95
C GLY A 951 -13.53 -28.10 6.41
N THR A 952 -12.21 -28.01 6.67
CA THR A 952 -11.66 -28.06 8.05
C THR A 952 -11.82 -26.78 8.87
N ASP A 953 -12.47 -25.74 8.34
CA ASP A 953 -12.46 -24.40 8.94
C ASP A 953 -13.79 -23.92 9.56
N MET A 954 -14.93 -24.59 9.36
CA MET A 954 -16.21 -24.21 10.00
C MET A 954 -16.36 -24.80 11.42
N PRO A 955 -17.05 -24.10 12.36
CA PRO A 955 -17.34 -24.65 13.69
C PRO A 955 -18.33 -25.83 13.61
N ASP A 956 -18.43 -26.60 14.69
CA ASP A 956 -19.37 -27.74 14.77
C ASP A 956 -20.85 -27.28 14.81
N GLY A 957 -21.10 -26.04 15.23
CA GLY A 957 -22.39 -25.37 15.19
C GLY A 957 -22.27 -23.87 15.41
N LEU A 958 -23.38 -23.17 15.28
CA LEU A 958 -23.55 -21.75 15.63
C LEU A 958 -24.76 -21.61 16.55
N ILE A 959 -24.68 -20.67 17.49
CA ILE A 959 -25.79 -20.27 18.33
C ILE A 959 -26.01 -18.76 18.19
N ASP A 960 -27.26 -18.37 17.95
CA ASP A 960 -27.64 -16.99 17.67
C ASP A 960 -28.72 -16.52 18.66
N PRO A 961 -28.52 -15.42 19.40
CA PRO A 961 -29.48 -14.88 20.34
C PRO A 961 -30.58 -13.99 19.71
N VAL A 962 -30.68 -13.93 18.37
CA VAL A 962 -31.61 -13.06 17.60
C VAL A 962 -33.05 -12.98 18.12
N ASP A 963 -33.57 -14.06 18.70
CA ASP A 963 -34.95 -14.10 19.19
C ASP A 963 -35.15 -13.42 20.56
N VAL A 964 -34.06 -13.09 21.25
CA VAL A 964 -34.05 -12.45 22.57
C VAL A 964 -33.20 -11.18 22.62
N THR A 965 -32.38 -10.89 21.60
CA THR A 965 -31.70 -9.61 21.46
C THR A 965 -32.67 -8.50 21.08
N PRO A 966 -32.42 -7.25 21.52
CA PRO A 966 -33.31 -6.13 21.23
C PRO A 966 -33.18 -5.68 19.76
N GLU A 967 -34.32 -5.40 19.12
CA GLU A 967 -34.34 -4.74 17.79
C GLU A 967 -33.81 -3.31 17.92
N THR A 968 -32.70 -2.99 17.27
CA THR A 968 -32.02 -1.68 17.39
C THR A 968 -32.22 -0.77 16.18
N GLU A 969 -32.97 -1.21 15.17
CA GLU A 969 -33.15 -0.49 13.91
C GLU A 969 -33.87 0.85 14.15
N GLY A 970 -33.17 1.96 13.84
CA GLY A 970 -33.68 3.32 14.01
C GLY A 970 -33.54 3.92 15.42
N MET A 971 -32.88 3.23 16.37
CA MET A 971 -32.60 3.74 17.72
C MET A 971 -31.32 4.58 17.80
N GLY A 972 -31.26 5.55 18.73
CA GLY A 972 -30.03 6.29 19.01
C GLY A 972 -29.05 5.49 19.89
N MET A 973 -27.74 5.82 19.85
CA MET A 973 -26.69 5.08 20.57
C MET A 973 -26.95 4.89 22.08
N SER A 974 -27.57 5.87 22.76
CA SER A 974 -27.95 5.73 24.18
C SER A 974 -29.15 4.80 24.41
N GLU A 975 -30.04 4.67 23.43
CA GLU A 975 -31.19 3.76 23.48
C GLU A 975 -30.73 2.33 23.19
N ILE A 976 -29.81 2.16 22.23
CA ILE A 976 -29.12 0.90 21.93
C ILE A 976 -28.39 0.39 23.19
N ALA A 977 -27.57 1.23 23.82
CA ALA A 977 -26.84 0.84 25.04
C ALA A 977 -27.78 0.46 26.21
N GLN A 978 -28.93 1.12 26.34
CA GLN A 978 -29.95 0.75 27.34
C GLN A 978 -30.66 -0.56 27.00
N ALA A 979 -30.95 -0.79 25.72
CA ALA A 979 -31.58 -2.01 25.25
C ALA A 979 -30.67 -3.23 25.44
N TYR A 980 -29.37 -3.11 25.12
CA TYR A 980 -28.39 -4.17 25.38
C TYR A 980 -28.15 -4.38 26.88
N ALA A 981 -28.10 -3.34 27.71
CA ALA A 981 -28.01 -3.49 29.16
C ALA A 981 -29.25 -4.22 29.74
N GLN A 982 -30.44 -3.90 29.25
CA GLN A 982 -31.67 -4.59 29.62
C GLN A 982 -31.67 -6.05 29.16
N PHE A 983 -31.17 -6.33 27.96
CA PHE A 983 -30.99 -7.70 27.46
C PHE A 983 -30.02 -8.51 28.34
N THR A 984 -28.88 -7.94 28.73
CA THR A 984 -27.94 -8.61 29.64
C THR A 984 -28.57 -8.89 31.01
N ASP A 985 -29.42 -7.99 31.52
CA ASP A 985 -30.14 -8.19 32.79
C ASP A 985 -31.27 -9.23 32.69
N GLU A 986 -32.01 -9.26 31.59
CA GLU A 986 -33.17 -10.15 31.36
C GLU A 986 -32.75 -11.56 30.90
N HIS A 987 -31.63 -11.65 30.16
CA HIS A 987 -31.10 -12.90 29.59
C HIS A 987 -29.61 -13.10 29.93
N PRO A 988 -29.22 -13.14 31.22
CA PRO A 988 -27.82 -13.17 31.64
C PRO A 988 -27.06 -14.40 31.14
N VAL A 989 -27.74 -15.55 31.01
CA VAL A 989 -27.14 -16.78 30.48
C VAL A 989 -26.89 -16.66 28.97
N VAL A 990 -27.84 -16.12 28.23
CA VAL A 990 -27.70 -15.95 26.77
C VAL A 990 -26.62 -14.92 26.47
N SER A 991 -26.65 -13.76 27.15
CA SER A 991 -25.62 -12.72 27.04
C SER A 991 -24.24 -13.28 27.34
N ARG A 992 -24.11 -14.19 28.32
CA ARG A 992 -22.83 -14.83 28.62
C ARG A 992 -22.34 -15.80 27.54
N LEU A 993 -23.24 -16.52 26.88
CA LEU A 993 -22.87 -17.50 25.85
C LEU A 993 -22.55 -16.86 24.49
N THR A 994 -23.08 -15.66 24.25
CA THR A 994 -23.14 -15.04 22.92
C THR A 994 -22.53 -13.65 22.86
N ASP A 995 -22.36 -12.99 24.00
CA ASP A 995 -22.05 -11.56 24.09
C ASP A 995 -23.03 -10.66 23.31
N GLY A 996 -24.25 -11.16 23.05
CA GLY A 996 -25.25 -10.45 22.24
C GLY A 996 -25.09 -10.58 20.73
N ASP A 997 -24.16 -11.41 20.24
CA ASP A 997 -23.92 -11.69 18.82
C ASP A 997 -23.78 -13.22 18.55
N VAL A 998 -23.62 -13.63 17.29
CA VAL A 998 -23.52 -15.05 16.92
C VAL A 998 -22.25 -15.69 17.50
N ALA A 999 -22.42 -16.75 18.30
CA ALA A 999 -21.32 -17.49 18.90
C ALA A 999 -21.07 -18.85 18.22
N ALA A 1000 -19.79 -19.26 18.22
CA ALA A 1000 -19.34 -20.53 17.68
C ALA A 1000 -19.55 -21.66 18.68
N LEU A 1001 -20.06 -22.81 18.21
CA LEU A 1001 -20.30 -24.00 19.02
C LEU A 1001 -19.32 -25.12 18.62
N GLU A 1002 -18.58 -25.66 19.58
CA GLU A 1002 -17.53 -26.66 19.35
C GLU A 1002 -17.75 -27.89 20.24
N ALA A 1003 -17.97 -29.07 19.66
CA ALA A 1003 -18.21 -30.28 20.45
C ALA A 1003 -16.89 -30.99 20.76
N GLU A 1004 -16.66 -31.37 22.02
CA GLU A 1004 -15.44 -32.06 22.46
C GLU A 1004 -15.77 -33.43 23.06
N SER A 1005 -15.50 -34.50 22.31
CA SER A 1005 -15.93 -35.86 22.69
C SER A 1005 -14.82 -36.80 23.20
N SER A 1006 -13.55 -36.36 23.18
CA SER A 1006 -12.39 -37.24 23.44
C SER A 1006 -11.77 -37.04 24.82
N THR A 1007 -11.44 -38.15 25.49
CA THR A 1007 -10.64 -38.18 26.72
C THR A 1007 -9.16 -37.88 26.40
N SER A 1008 -8.71 -36.68 26.77
CA SER A 1008 -7.32 -36.36 27.17
C SER A 1008 -6.12 -36.75 26.27
N THR A 1009 -6.16 -36.50 24.95
CA THR A 1009 -4.92 -36.66 24.13
C THR A 1009 -4.59 -35.55 23.12
N LYS A 1010 -5.44 -34.53 22.91
CA LYS A 1010 -5.20 -33.47 21.90
C LYS A 1010 -5.65 -32.05 22.33
N PRO A 1011 -5.09 -31.44 23.39
CA PRO A 1011 -5.38 -30.04 23.76
C PRO A 1011 -5.13 -29.06 22.59
N ALA A 1012 -4.21 -29.43 21.70
CA ALA A 1012 -3.91 -28.74 20.46
C ALA A 1012 -5.07 -28.53 19.46
N GLN A 1013 -6.18 -29.27 19.54
CA GLN A 1013 -7.33 -29.08 18.65
C GLN A 1013 -8.31 -28.07 19.23
N THR A 1014 -8.66 -28.22 20.51
CA THR A 1014 -9.51 -27.29 21.28
C THR A 1014 -9.01 -25.85 21.17
N VAL A 1015 -7.70 -25.63 21.33
CA VAL A 1015 -7.07 -24.31 21.20
C VAL A 1015 -7.08 -23.76 19.77
N ARG A 1016 -7.03 -24.64 18.76
CA ARG A 1016 -7.13 -24.21 17.36
C ARG A 1016 -8.57 -23.81 17.00
N ASN A 1017 -9.55 -24.46 17.59
CA ASN A 1017 -10.94 -24.09 17.41
C ASN A 1017 -11.22 -22.74 18.09
N LEU A 1018 -10.66 -22.50 19.30
CA LEU A 1018 -10.68 -21.18 19.93
C LEU A 1018 -10.01 -20.09 19.08
N ALA A 1019 -8.81 -20.34 18.56
CA ALA A 1019 -8.11 -19.38 17.70
C ALA A 1019 -8.91 -19.02 16.44
N LYS A 1020 -9.64 -19.98 15.85
CA LYS A 1020 -10.52 -19.74 14.71
C LYS A 1020 -11.76 -18.92 15.04
N ALA A 1021 -12.31 -19.09 16.25
CA ALA A 1021 -13.44 -18.28 16.71
C ALA A 1021 -12.99 -16.84 16.98
N VAL A 1022 -11.83 -16.66 17.62
CA VAL A 1022 -11.23 -15.34 17.90
C VAL A 1022 -10.86 -14.60 16.61
N ASP A 1023 -10.29 -15.29 15.62
CA ASP A 1023 -10.00 -14.72 14.27
C ASP A 1023 -11.27 -14.25 13.53
N ARG A 1024 -12.44 -14.75 13.95
CA ARG A 1024 -13.76 -14.37 13.43
C ARG A 1024 -14.49 -13.38 14.34
N GLU A 1025 -13.87 -12.90 15.40
CA GLU A 1025 -14.48 -12.04 16.43
C GLU A 1025 -15.72 -12.68 17.08
N GLN A 1026 -15.76 -14.02 17.19
CA GLN A 1026 -16.88 -14.77 17.77
C GLN A 1026 -16.54 -15.33 19.16
N HIS A 1027 -17.49 -15.23 20.09
CA HIS A 1027 -17.40 -15.95 21.37
C HIS A 1027 -17.50 -17.47 21.15
N CYS A 1028 -16.63 -18.25 21.80
CA CYS A 1028 -16.51 -19.70 21.54
C CYS A 1028 -17.12 -20.55 22.68
N VAL A 1029 -18.13 -21.35 22.38
CA VAL A 1029 -18.81 -22.24 23.34
C VAL A 1029 -18.42 -23.70 23.09
N PHE A 1030 -17.69 -24.29 24.03
CA PHE A 1030 -17.30 -25.70 24.00
C PHE A 1030 -18.33 -26.57 24.71
N LEU A 1031 -18.89 -27.55 24.00
CA LEU A 1031 -19.74 -28.59 24.58
C LEU A 1031 -18.89 -29.81 24.96
N ALA A 1032 -19.06 -30.30 26.18
CA ALA A 1032 -18.40 -31.52 26.65
C ALA A 1032 -19.35 -32.36 27.51
N ARG A 1033 -19.11 -33.67 27.59
CA ARG A 1033 -19.79 -34.50 28.62
C ARG A 1033 -19.28 -34.16 30.01
N GLU A 1034 -20.10 -34.35 31.04
CA GLU A 1034 -19.72 -34.06 32.44
C GLU A 1034 -18.38 -34.68 32.86
N GLU A 1035 -18.08 -35.89 32.37
CA GLU A 1035 -16.82 -36.59 32.65
C GLU A 1035 -15.58 -35.97 31.97
N ASN A 1036 -15.78 -35.13 30.95
CA ASN A 1036 -14.73 -34.54 30.12
C ASN A 1036 -14.65 -33.01 30.23
N ALA A 1037 -15.70 -32.34 30.72
CA ALA A 1037 -15.79 -30.88 30.73
C ALA A 1037 -14.63 -30.21 31.48
N GLN A 1038 -14.22 -30.78 32.63
CA GLN A 1038 -13.04 -30.27 33.35
C GLN A 1038 -11.77 -30.41 32.51
N THR A 1039 -11.59 -31.49 31.75
CA THR A 1039 -10.43 -31.67 30.87
C THR A 1039 -10.40 -30.68 29.71
N VAL A 1040 -11.55 -30.26 29.20
CA VAL A 1040 -11.65 -29.22 28.16
C VAL A 1040 -11.33 -27.86 28.77
N TYR A 1041 -11.89 -27.56 29.94
CA TYR A 1041 -11.59 -26.34 30.69
C TYR A 1041 -10.10 -26.24 31.04
N ASP A 1042 -9.50 -27.30 31.58
CA ASP A 1042 -8.08 -27.39 31.87
C ASP A 1042 -7.25 -27.23 30.58
N ALA A 1043 -7.68 -27.76 29.42
CA ALA A 1043 -6.96 -27.58 28.16
C ALA A 1043 -6.96 -26.13 27.62
N LEU A 1044 -7.92 -25.30 28.06
CA LEU A 1044 -8.03 -23.89 27.71
C LEU A 1044 -7.37 -22.99 28.77
N THR A 1045 -7.25 -23.45 30.02
CA THR A 1045 -6.72 -22.68 31.16
C THR A 1045 -5.29 -23.07 31.57
N ASP A 1046 -4.94 -24.36 31.56
CA ASP A 1046 -3.54 -24.80 31.68
C ASP A 1046 -2.84 -24.52 30.34
N PRO A 1047 -1.69 -23.83 30.30
CA PRO A 1047 -1.02 -23.46 29.05
C PRO A 1047 -0.83 -24.71 28.16
N PRO A 1048 -1.61 -24.88 27.07
CA PRO A 1048 -1.67 -26.10 26.27
C PRO A 1048 -0.43 -26.31 25.39
N TYR A 1049 0.62 -25.56 25.66
CA TYR A 1049 1.75 -25.30 24.77
C TYR A 1049 2.96 -26.21 25.05
N VAL A 1050 2.88 -27.03 26.10
CA VAL A 1050 3.99 -27.84 26.62
C VAL A 1050 3.78 -29.33 26.33
N ALA A 1051 4.69 -29.90 25.54
CA ALA A 1051 4.76 -31.34 25.31
C ALA A 1051 5.27 -32.13 26.53
N ALA A 1052 6.15 -31.52 27.33
CA ALA A 1052 6.66 -32.03 28.61
C ALA A 1052 7.39 -30.91 29.37
N GLU A 1053 7.21 -30.83 30.68
CA GLU A 1053 8.00 -29.95 31.56
C GLU A 1053 9.24 -30.71 32.07
N ARG A 1054 10.40 -30.04 32.08
CA ARG A 1054 11.65 -30.61 32.59
C ARG A 1054 11.81 -30.34 34.09
N ASP A 1055 12.64 -31.15 34.76
CA ASP A 1055 12.93 -31.01 36.20
C ASP A 1055 13.49 -29.61 36.60
N ASP A 1056 13.93 -28.81 35.62
CA ASP A 1056 14.48 -27.46 35.79
C ASP A 1056 13.46 -26.32 35.50
N GLY A 1057 12.19 -26.66 35.24
CA GLY A 1057 11.11 -25.69 34.97
C GLY A 1057 11.03 -25.21 33.52
N ARG A 1058 11.91 -25.67 32.62
CA ARG A 1058 11.83 -25.36 31.19
C ARG A 1058 10.84 -26.29 30.47
N GLN A 1059 10.19 -25.75 29.44
CA GLN A 1059 9.05 -26.38 28.77
C GLN A 1059 9.44 -26.87 27.38
N VAL A 1060 9.18 -28.14 27.07
CA VAL A 1060 9.41 -28.69 25.72
C VAL A 1060 8.21 -28.37 24.82
N VAL A 1061 8.43 -27.84 23.61
CA VAL A 1061 7.36 -27.52 22.64
C VAL A 1061 7.63 -28.23 21.30
N TYR A 1062 6.65 -28.83 20.62
CA TYR A 1062 6.89 -29.47 19.30
C TYR A 1062 5.68 -29.51 18.34
N ASN A 1063 5.97 -29.60 17.03
CA ASN A 1063 5.05 -29.95 15.94
C ASN A 1063 5.75 -30.87 14.90
N HIS A 1064 5.01 -31.34 13.90
CA HIS A 1064 5.46 -32.25 12.82
C HIS A 1064 5.64 -31.56 11.45
N LYS A 1065 5.37 -30.25 11.33
CA LYS A 1065 5.59 -29.47 10.10
C LYS A 1065 7.01 -28.88 10.07
N ALA A 1066 7.69 -29.01 8.94
CA ALA A 1066 9.04 -28.47 8.75
C ALA A 1066 9.02 -26.95 8.83
N LEU A 1067 9.99 -26.35 9.53
CA LEU A 1067 10.14 -24.90 9.61
C LEU A 1067 10.71 -24.36 8.29
N ARG A 1068 10.08 -23.30 7.78
CA ARG A 1068 10.55 -22.55 6.62
C ARG A 1068 10.69 -21.08 6.98
N ILE A 1069 11.78 -20.46 6.55
CA ILE A 1069 12.06 -19.01 6.66
C ILE A 1069 12.40 -18.54 5.25
N ASP A 1070 11.76 -17.49 4.77
CA ASP A 1070 11.88 -16.98 3.39
C ASP A 1070 11.65 -18.06 2.31
N GLY A 1071 10.73 -18.99 2.58
CA GLY A 1071 10.39 -20.10 1.68
C GLY A 1071 11.36 -21.30 1.73
N GLU A 1072 12.52 -21.17 2.37
CA GLU A 1072 13.54 -22.21 2.48
C GLU A 1072 13.44 -23.02 3.76
N ARG A 1073 13.71 -24.33 3.71
CA ARG A 1073 13.78 -25.16 4.93
C ARG A 1073 15.09 -24.90 5.68
N VAL A 1074 15.01 -24.87 7.01
CA VAL A 1074 16.18 -24.74 7.90
C VAL A 1074 16.66 -26.09 8.42
N TYR A 1075 17.98 -26.23 8.57
CA TYR A 1075 18.65 -27.48 8.96
C TYR A 1075 19.67 -27.25 10.07
N VAL A 1076 19.92 -28.30 10.86
CA VAL A 1076 20.99 -28.39 11.88
C VAL A 1076 21.86 -29.62 11.63
N GLU A 1077 23.10 -29.61 12.12
CA GLU A 1077 24.04 -30.72 11.93
C GLU A 1077 23.53 -32.00 12.64
N ASP A 1078 23.55 -33.14 11.94
CA ASP A 1078 23.13 -34.41 12.54
C ASP A 1078 24.26 -35.01 13.39
N THR A 1079 24.21 -34.73 14.69
CA THR A 1079 25.17 -35.23 15.70
C THR A 1079 24.97 -36.71 16.07
N GLY A 1080 24.01 -37.42 15.46
CA GLY A 1080 23.66 -38.80 15.79
C GLY A 1080 22.74 -38.95 17.01
N ALA A 1081 22.30 -37.84 17.62
CA ALA A 1081 21.31 -37.80 18.70
C ALA A 1081 19.90 -38.17 18.20
N GLN A 1082 19.04 -38.76 19.03
CA GLN A 1082 17.78 -39.38 18.55
C GLN A 1082 16.66 -38.40 18.14
N ARG A 1083 16.73 -37.12 18.55
CA ARG A 1083 15.80 -36.06 18.10
C ARG A 1083 16.26 -34.69 18.59
N THR A 1084 15.88 -33.63 17.88
CA THR A 1084 15.90 -32.25 18.38
C THR A 1084 14.49 -31.85 18.85
N VAL A 1085 14.43 -31.04 19.91
CA VAL A 1085 13.20 -30.55 20.54
C VAL A 1085 13.35 -29.07 20.85
N TRP A 1086 12.26 -28.32 20.73
CA TRP A 1086 12.27 -26.92 21.18
C TRP A 1086 12.05 -26.87 22.68
N VAL A 1087 12.80 -26.00 23.35
CA VAL A 1087 12.77 -25.79 24.80
C VAL A 1087 12.57 -24.31 25.04
N TYR A 1088 11.42 -23.96 25.61
CA TYR A 1088 11.05 -22.63 26.02
C TYR A 1088 11.39 -22.43 27.50
N ASP A 1089 12.06 -21.32 27.82
CA ASP A 1089 12.34 -20.92 29.20
C ASP A 1089 11.40 -19.77 29.61
N PRO A 1090 10.36 -20.06 30.41
CA PRO A 1090 9.40 -19.04 30.84
C PRO A 1090 10.00 -17.97 31.76
N ALA A 1091 11.18 -18.20 32.37
CA ALA A 1091 11.81 -17.21 33.23
C ALA A 1091 12.56 -16.12 32.43
N THR A 1092 12.96 -16.44 31.20
CA THR A 1092 13.78 -15.55 30.35
C THR A 1092 13.07 -15.16 29.05
N GLY A 1093 12.02 -15.86 28.65
CA GLY A 1093 11.34 -15.69 27.36
C GLY A 1093 12.09 -16.31 26.18
N GLN A 1094 13.22 -16.98 26.43
CA GLN A 1094 14.07 -17.52 25.38
C GLN A 1094 13.57 -18.87 24.86
N LEU A 1095 13.81 -19.12 23.57
CA LEU A 1095 13.48 -20.37 22.90
C LEU A 1095 14.74 -21.01 22.32
N ALA A 1096 15.01 -22.27 22.65
CA ALA A 1096 16.18 -23.00 22.18
C ALA A 1096 15.82 -24.31 21.48
N LEU A 1097 16.53 -24.66 20.41
CA LEU A 1097 16.44 -25.96 19.76
C LEU A 1097 17.52 -26.88 20.33
N GLU A 1098 17.15 -27.81 21.20
CA GLU A 1098 18.08 -28.72 21.87
C GLU A 1098 18.00 -30.14 21.34
N ASP A 1099 19.11 -30.88 21.37
CA ASP A 1099 19.10 -32.32 21.13
C ASP A 1099 18.89 -33.15 22.41
N SER A 1100 18.81 -34.48 22.27
CA SER A 1100 18.61 -35.41 23.40
C SER A 1100 19.74 -35.41 24.44
N SER A 1101 20.87 -34.74 24.18
CA SER A 1101 21.97 -34.55 25.14
C SER A 1101 21.89 -33.21 25.89
N GLY A 1102 20.97 -32.32 25.50
CA GLY A 1102 20.81 -30.98 26.06
C GLY A 1102 21.71 -29.93 25.42
N GLU A 1103 22.36 -30.25 24.29
CA GLU A 1103 23.13 -29.28 23.50
C GLU A 1103 22.18 -28.44 22.63
N ALA A 1104 22.30 -27.11 22.71
CA ALA A 1104 21.50 -26.18 21.93
C ALA A 1104 22.14 -25.95 20.55
N HIS A 1105 21.37 -26.22 19.50
CA HIS A 1105 21.74 -26.03 18.10
C HIS A 1105 21.34 -24.65 17.56
N ALA A 1106 20.35 -24.03 18.19
CA ALA A 1106 19.90 -22.67 17.94
C ALA A 1106 19.29 -22.09 19.23
N THR A 1107 19.41 -20.79 19.45
CA THR A 1107 18.82 -20.10 20.62
C THR A 1107 18.37 -18.71 20.19
N PHE A 1108 17.17 -18.34 20.62
CA PHE A 1108 16.48 -17.14 20.21
C PHE A 1108 16.03 -16.36 21.46
N ASP A 1109 16.18 -15.04 21.40
CA ASP A 1109 15.81 -14.14 22.50
C ASP A 1109 14.30 -14.03 22.67
N SER A 1110 13.55 -14.20 21.57
CA SER A 1110 12.10 -14.40 21.60
C SER A 1110 11.66 -15.59 20.73
N PRO A 1111 10.48 -16.16 20.98
CA PRO A 1111 9.93 -17.22 20.14
C PRO A 1111 9.68 -16.81 18.67
N ASN A 1112 9.46 -15.51 18.41
CA ASN A 1112 9.22 -15.00 17.05
C ASN A 1112 10.51 -14.92 16.20
N ASP A 1113 11.66 -14.71 16.84
CA ASP A 1113 12.96 -14.69 16.15
C ASP A 1113 13.28 -16.07 15.55
N ALA A 1114 12.82 -17.15 16.19
CA ALA A 1114 12.95 -18.51 15.65
C ALA A 1114 12.24 -18.68 14.29
N TRP A 1115 11.34 -17.79 13.92
CA TRP A 1115 10.58 -17.85 12.66
C TRP A 1115 11.00 -16.82 11.61
N THR A 1116 11.82 -15.84 11.99
CA THR A 1116 12.17 -14.69 11.15
C THR A 1116 13.68 -14.54 10.98
N ASP A 1117 14.49 -15.04 11.91
CA ASP A 1117 15.94 -14.99 11.84
C ASP A 1117 16.54 -16.30 11.29
N ALA A 1118 16.70 -16.35 9.96
CA ALA A 1118 17.40 -17.45 9.30
C ALA A 1118 18.87 -17.58 9.75
N SER A 1119 19.50 -16.49 10.22
CA SER A 1119 20.90 -16.48 10.66
C SER A 1119 21.11 -17.15 12.02
N GLY A 1120 20.03 -17.30 12.80
CA GLY A 1120 20.02 -18.07 14.04
C GLY A 1120 20.12 -19.59 13.84
N TYR A 1121 20.03 -20.06 12.60
CA TYR A 1121 20.19 -21.47 12.24
C TYR A 1121 21.54 -21.74 11.55
N PRO A 1122 22.16 -22.93 11.75
CA PRO A 1122 23.45 -23.25 11.15
C PRO A 1122 23.48 -23.19 9.62
N THR A 1123 22.37 -23.55 8.96
CA THR A 1123 22.27 -23.53 7.49
C THR A 1123 20.81 -23.58 7.00
N THR A 1124 20.60 -23.23 5.73
CA THR A 1124 19.32 -23.33 5.00
C THR A 1124 19.43 -24.30 3.83
N GLU A 1125 18.29 -24.67 3.25
CA GLU A 1125 18.18 -25.61 2.13
C GLU A 1125 19.06 -25.24 0.91
N SER A 1126 19.18 -23.96 0.58
CA SER A 1126 19.98 -23.49 -0.55
C SER A 1126 21.49 -23.52 -0.31
N ALA A 1127 21.91 -23.60 0.96
CA ALA A 1127 23.32 -23.62 1.37
C ALA A 1127 23.87 -25.05 1.57
N ILE A 1128 23.07 -26.08 1.34
CA ILE A 1128 23.47 -27.49 1.46
C ILE A 1128 23.61 -28.13 0.06
N ASP A 1129 24.82 -28.57 -0.29
CA ASP A 1129 25.09 -29.31 -1.54
C ASP A 1129 24.64 -30.79 -1.47
N ASP A 1130 24.59 -31.40 -0.27
CA ASP A 1130 24.17 -32.78 0.00
C ASP A 1130 23.51 -32.89 1.39
N GLU A 1131 22.30 -33.46 1.47
CA GLU A 1131 21.55 -33.62 2.74
C GLU A 1131 22.21 -34.64 3.69
N GLU A 1132 23.25 -35.38 3.25
CA GLU A 1132 23.97 -36.36 4.07
C GLU A 1132 24.76 -35.67 5.22
N GLY A 1133 24.23 -35.75 6.45
CA GLY A 1133 24.79 -35.12 7.65
C GLY A 1133 23.99 -33.96 8.23
N TRP A 1134 22.85 -33.62 7.62
CA TRP A 1134 21.96 -32.54 8.07
C TRP A 1134 20.59 -33.05 8.48
N ARG A 1135 19.99 -32.39 9.47
CA ARG A 1135 18.66 -32.71 10.00
C ARG A 1135 17.72 -31.52 9.87
N ARG A 1136 16.53 -31.78 9.33
CA ARG A 1136 15.47 -30.78 9.19
C ARG A 1136 14.95 -30.33 10.56
N VAL A 1137 14.75 -29.02 10.70
CA VAL A 1137 14.12 -28.42 11.87
C VAL A 1137 12.60 -28.34 11.67
N TYR A 1138 11.83 -28.67 12.71
CA TYR A 1138 10.37 -28.58 12.73
C TYR A 1138 9.92 -27.32 13.46
N GLN A 1139 8.73 -26.81 13.19
CA GLN A 1139 8.23 -25.56 13.80
C GLN A 1139 8.00 -25.71 15.33
N PRO A 1140 8.41 -24.74 16.16
CA PRO A 1140 7.91 -24.61 17.53
C PRO A 1140 6.42 -24.23 17.53
N ARG A 1141 5.68 -24.52 18.61
CA ARG A 1141 4.32 -24.00 18.82
C ARG A 1141 4.41 -22.87 19.86
N VAL A 1142 4.04 -21.67 19.44
CA VAL A 1142 4.27 -20.42 20.18
C VAL A 1142 2.94 -19.63 20.19
N PRO A 1143 2.40 -19.25 21.37
CA PRO A 1143 1.09 -18.59 21.52
C PRO A 1143 0.95 -17.25 20.79
N GLU A 1144 2.00 -16.43 20.78
CA GLU A 1144 1.99 -15.04 20.31
C GLU A 1144 1.69 -14.88 18.81
N ARG A 1145 1.66 -15.97 18.04
CA ARG A 1145 1.27 -15.96 16.61
C ARG A 1145 0.00 -16.75 16.29
N LEU A 1146 -0.54 -17.52 17.25
CA LEU A 1146 -1.87 -18.12 17.09
C LEU A 1146 -2.98 -17.11 17.35
N PHE A 1147 -2.68 -16.05 18.09
CA PHE A 1147 -3.62 -14.99 18.52
C PHE A 1147 -3.01 -13.58 18.34
N ASP A 1148 -2.06 -13.42 17.41
CA ASP A 1148 -1.43 -12.12 17.05
C ASP A 1148 -0.92 -11.25 18.22
N GLY A 1149 -0.51 -11.88 19.32
CA GLY A 1149 0.14 -11.24 20.47
C GLY A 1149 -0.75 -11.07 21.69
N GLU A 1150 -2.06 -11.31 21.59
CA GLU A 1150 -3.02 -11.20 22.70
C GLU A 1150 -3.63 -12.57 22.99
N VAL A 1151 -3.23 -13.20 24.10
CA VAL A 1151 -3.80 -14.49 24.50
C VAL A 1151 -5.24 -14.24 24.99
N PRO A 1152 -6.26 -14.93 24.45
CA PRO A 1152 -7.65 -14.70 24.86
C PRO A 1152 -7.84 -15.01 26.34
N ASP A 1153 -8.55 -14.14 27.05
CA ASP A 1153 -8.90 -14.36 28.44
C ASP A 1153 -10.15 -15.25 28.57
N ALA A 1154 -10.54 -15.57 29.81
CA ALA A 1154 -11.70 -16.42 30.09
C ALA A 1154 -13.05 -15.76 29.73
N GLU A 1155 -13.07 -14.52 29.24
CA GLU A 1155 -14.29 -13.83 28.79
C GLU A 1155 -14.60 -14.13 27.31
N THR A 1156 -13.66 -14.70 26.56
CA THR A 1156 -13.81 -15.01 25.11
C THR A 1156 -14.34 -16.42 24.80
N TRP A 1157 -14.47 -17.27 25.82
CA TRP A 1157 -14.97 -18.64 25.64
C TRP A 1157 -15.71 -19.18 26.87
N THR A 1158 -16.58 -20.17 26.65
CA THR A 1158 -17.33 -20.85 27.72
C THR A 1158 -17.33 -22.36 27.52
N VAL A 1159 -17.23 -23.14 28.60
CA VAL A 1159 -17.37 -24.62 28.57
C VAL A 1159 -18.70 -25.03 29.22
N ILE A 1160 -19.53 -25.75 28.46
CA ILE A 1160 -20.80 -26.31 28.92
C ILE A 1160 -20.66 -27.83 29.07
N ALA A 1161 -20.90 -28.33 30.29
CA ALA A 1161 -21.12 -29.74 30.54
C ALA A 1161 -22.56 -30.13 30.20
N VAL A 1162 -22.74 -31.16 29.37
CA VAL A 1162 -24.04 -31.63 28.88
C VAL A 1162 -24.33 -33.03 29.43
N GLU A 1163 -25.42 -33.18 30.20
CA GLU A 1163 -25.90 -34.48 30.68
C GLU A 1163 -26.36 -35.37 29.50
N ARG A 1164 -26.32 -36.70 29.66
CA ARG A 1164 -26.76 -37.62 28.60
C ARG A 1164 -28.28 -37.65 28.50
N GLY A 1165 -28.79 -37.29 27.32
CA GLY A 1165 -30.23 -37.10 27.11
C GLY A 1165 -30.76 -35.89 27.88
N ALA A 1166 -29.98 -34.80 27.92
CA ALA A 1166 -30.42 -33.52 28.46
C ALA A 1166 -31.70 -33.07 27.73
N GLU A 1167 -32.74 -32.75 28.49
CA GLU A 1167 -34.04 -32.34 27.96
C GLU A 1167 -34.36 -30.89 28.35
N SER A 1168 -33.70 -30.31 29.36
CA SER A 1168 -33.98 -28.96 29.87
C SER A 1168 -32.71 -28.13 30.01
N ALA A 1169 -32.85 -26.79 30.06
CA ALA A 1169 -31.72 -25.89 30.31
C ALA A 1169 -30.98 -26.25 31.61
N ALA A 1170 -31.70 -26.70 32.65
CA ALA A 1170 -31.11 -27.13 33.92
C ALA A 1170 -30.19 -28.37 33.80
N ASP A 1171 -30.22 -29.09 32.69
CA ASP A 1171 -29.35 -30.25 32.39
C ASP A 1171 -28.04 -29.84 31.68
N LEU A 1172 -27.89 -28.54 31.39
CA LEU A 1172 -26.62 -27.93 31.02
C LEU A 1172 -25.94 -27.40 32.29
N THR A 1173 -24.61 -27.34 32.31
CA THR A 1173 -23.89 -26.77 33.44
C THR A 1173 -22.68 -26.01 32.92
N ILE A 1174 -22.60 -24.72 33.24
CA ILE A 1174 -21.46 -23.88 32.87
C ILE A 1174 -20.33 -24.10 33.88
N LEU A 1175 -19.10 -24.26 33.37
CA LEU A 1175 -17.90 -24.39 34.19
C LEU A 1175 -17.22 -23.03 34.36
N ASP A 1176 -16.99 -22.65 35.63
CA ASP A 1176 -16.23 -21.47 36.05
C ASP A 1176 -15.12 -21.90 37.01
N ASP A 1177 -13.86 -21.89 36.56
CA ASP A 1177 -12.70 -22.31 37.33
C ASP A 1177 -12.82 -23.75 37.88
N THR A 1178 -13.39 -23.91 39.08
CA THR A 1178 -13.67 -25.21 39.73
C THR A 1178 -15.13 -25.39 40.17
N GLU A 1179 -15.99 -24.40 39.92
CA GLU A 1179 -17.41 -24.41 40.27
C GLU A 1179 -18.29 -24.73 39.04
N ARG A 1180 -19.39 -25.43 39.29
CA ARG A 1180 -20.37 -25.87 38.29
C ARG A 1180 -21.70 -25.21 38.61
N SER A 1181 -22.23 -24.42 37.69
CA SER A 1181 -23.46 -23.66 37.88
C SER A 1181 -24.52 -24.05 36.84
N PRO A 1182 -25.77 -24.35 37.25
CA PRO A 1182 -26.87 -24.57 36.31
C PRO A 1182 -27.25 -23.26 35.62
N PRO A 1183 -27.63 -23.27 34.34
CA PRO A 1183 -28.24 -22.13 33.67
C PRO A 1183 -29.75 -22.15 33.96
N ASP A 1184 -30.19 -21.51 35.04
CA ASP A 1184 -31.62 -21.19 35.22
C ASP A 1184 -31.86 -19.88 36.01
N GLU A 1185 -33.02 -19.30 35.73
CA GLU A 1185 -33.42 -17.90 35.66
C GLU A 1185 -33.94 -17.25 36.97
N THR A 1186 -34.10 -15.91 36.90
CA THR A 1186 -34.77 -14.96 37.82
C THR A 1186 -33.94 -14.34 38.97
N ALA A 1187 -33.13 -13.33 38.63
CA ALA A 1187 -32.73 -12.30 39.60
C ALA A 1187 -33.71 -11.11 39.55
N GLY A 1188 -34.92 -11.28 40.09
CA GLY A 1188 -35.90 -10.20 40.18
C GLY A 1188 -37.08 -10.43 41.15
N THR A 1189 -36.95 -9.89 42.37
CA THR A 1189 -37.98 -9.51 43.37
C THR A 1189 -38.34 -10.44 44.57
N ASP A 1190 -37.62 -10.15 45.68
CA ASP A 1190 -38.13 -9.81 47.03
C ASP A 1190 -38.86 -10.85 47.93
N SER A 1191 -38.23 -11.24 49.05
CA SER A 1191 -38.74 -10.89 50.41
C SER A 1191 -37.90 -11.44 51.57
N THR A 1192 -37.67 -10.53 52.52
CA THR A 1192 -37.16 -10.69 53.89
C THR A 1192 -37.75 -11.85 54.70
N LYS A 1193 -36.92 -12.58 55.47
CA LYS A 1193 -36.94 -12.66 56.96
C LYS A 1193 -36.09 -13.80 57.57
N ASP A 1194 -35.49 -13.45 58.71
CA ASP A 1194 -35.06 -14.29 59.85
C ASP A 1194 -33.56 -14.66 59.94
N ASP A 1195 -32.80 -13.73 60.54
CA ASP A 1195 -31.74 -13.98 61.53
C ASP A 1195 -32.35 -14.75 62.75
N PRO A 1196 -31.64 -15.57 63.57
CA PRO A 1196 -30.33 -15.19 64.13
C PRO A 1196 -29.34 -16.33 64.58
N ILE A 1197 -28.14 -15.91 65.02
CA ILE A 1197 -27.18 -16.58 65.95
C ILE A 1197 -26.13 -17.50 65.30
N GLY A 1198 -24.81 -17.29 65.40
CA GLY A 1198 -24.02 -16.23 66.03
C GLY A 1198 -22.55 -16.62 66.26
N LYS A 1199 -21.71 -15.58 66.47
CA LYS A 1199 -20.39 -15.56 67.18
C LYS A 1199 -19.25 -16.40 66.56
N GLN A 1200 -18.02 -15.90 66.36
CA GLN A 1200 -17.25 -14.96 67.17
C GLN A 1200 -16.00 -14.49 66.38
N THR A 1201 -15.85 -13.16 66.27
CA THR A 1201 -14.64 -12.32 66.46
C THR A 1201 -13.24 -12.80 66.05
N ASP A 1202 -12.54 -12.02 65.21
CA ASP A 1202 -11.51 -11.09 65.71
C ASP A 1202 -11.21 -9.90 64.75
N GLU A 1203 -11.05 -8.73 65.37
CA GLU A 1203 -10.85 -7.35 64.87
C GLU A 1203 -9.42 -7.11 64.35
N THR A 1204 -9.17 -6.36 63.26
CA THR A 1204 -8.82 -4.91 63.13
C THR A 1204 -7.97 -4.78 61.84
N ASP A 1205 -7.92 -3.71 61.03
CA ASP A 1205 -8.34 -2.32 61.13
C ASP A 1205 -8.46 -1.69 59.72
N VAL A 1206 -9.14 -0.56 59.66
CA VAL A 1206 -9.76 0.14 58.51
C VAL A 1206 -8.81 1.03 57.69
N ALA A 1207 -9.00 1.07 56.35
CA ALA A 1207 -8.90 2.31 55.56
C ALA A 1207 -9.81 2.22 54.30
N THR A 1208 -10.65 3.22 54.16
CA THR A 1208 -11.76 3.42 53.20
C THR A 1208 -11.33 3.90 51.82
N SER A 1209 -11.88 3.32 50.75
CA SER A 1209 -12.27 4.03 49.52
C SER A 1209 -13.30 3.19 48.75
N GLU A 1210 -14.57 3.55 48.86
CA GLU A 1210 -15.64 3.18 47.93
C GLU A 1210 -15.54 4.10 46.71
N GLU A 1211 -15.48 3.56 45.51
CA GLU A 1211 -16.00 4.20 44.31
C GLU A 1211 -16.69 3.13 43.46
N SER A 1212 -18.01 3.04 43.66
CA SER A 1212 -18.95 2.47 42.70
C SER A 1212 -19.23 3.53 41.65
N ALA A 1213 -18.65 3.39 40.46
CA ALA A 1213 -19.02 4.20 39.30
C ALA A 1213 -19.98 3.39 38.42
N THR A 1214 -21.28 3.61 38.61
CA THR A 1214 -22.35 3.12 37.74
C THR A 1214 -22.82 4.24 36.81
N ALA A 1215 -22.84 3.97 35.51
CA ALA A 1215 -23.63 4.62 34.44
C ALA A 1215 -23.48 6.15 34.17
N GLU A 1216 -22.99 6.98 35.10
CA GLU A 1216 -22.88 8.43 34.88
C GLU A 1216 -21.61 8.86 34.12
N SER A 1217 -20.53 8.06 34.09
CA SER A 1217 -19.29 8.45 33.38
C SER A 1217 -19.39 8.28 31.86
N VAL A 1218 -20.06 7.21 31.41
CA VAL A 1218 -20.27 6.94 29.97
C VAL A 1218 -21.19 7.99 29.33
N PHE A 1219 -22.13 8.53 30.11
CA PHE A 1219 -23.03 9.59 29.65
C PHE A 1219 -22.35 10.95 29.44
N ALA A 1220 -21.18 11.17 30.05
CA ALA A 1220 -20.42 12.42 29.94
C ALA A 1220 -19.52 12.44 28.69
N GLU A 1221 -18.94 11.29 28.29
CA GLU A 1221 -18.10 11.18 27.09
C GLU A 1221 -18.92 11.29 25.79
N LEU A 1222 -20.15 10.73 25.77
CA LEU A 1222 -21.02 10.80 24.60
C LEU A 1222 -21.60 12.21 24.33
N GLN A 1223 -21.56 13.13 25.31
CA GLN A 1223 -21.97 14.53 25.11
C GLN A 1223 -20.87 15.43 24.53
N GLU A 1224 -19.62 14.98 24.46
CA GLU A 1224 -18.54 15.73 23.79
C GLU A 1224 -18.34 15.35 22.32
N LEU A 1225 -18.85 14.19 21.88
CA LEU A 1225 -18.78 13.78 20.47
C LEU A 1225 -19.90 14.36 19.59
N ASP A 1226 -20.95 14.94 20.19
CA ASP A 1226 -22.06 15.63 19.51
C ASP A 1226 -21.98 17.17 19.66
N LYS A 1227 -20.77 17.71 19.83
CA LYS A 1227 -20.41 19.14 19.74
C LYS A 1227 -19.22 19.33 18.83
#